data_AF-A0AAE8HWD3-F1
#
_entry.id   AF-A0AAE8HWD3-F1
#
_cell.length_a   1.000
_cell.length_b   1.000
_cell.length_c   1.000
_cell.angle_alpha   90.00
_cell.angle_beta   90.00
_cell.angle_gamma   90.00
#
_symmetry.space_group_name_H-M   'P 1'
#
loop_
_entity.id
_entity.type
_entity.pdbx_description
1 polymer ?
#
loop_
_entity_poly.entity_id
_entity_poly.type
_entity_poly.pdbx_seq_one_letter_code
_entity_poly.pdbx_strand_id
1 'polypeptide(L)'
;MAERIFRDRAEAGRELVNGLAAFAGRSDVVILALPRGGVPVAAAVADALHAPLDVFIVRKLGVPGYEELAMGAIASGGVRVLNQDIVASLKVPPYLIDAVTAQEQEELLRRERVYRGGRAPADVRGRTVILVDDGLATGASMQAAIRAIRQRQPKEVVVAVPTASRETVERLKHKADAVVCADLPEPFWAVGAAYRDFTQTSDDEVRRLLGRAQAAGAADPAAAHADDAPDPTVLRRLRAAAIPLEGGPDDYDPLLALIGDARFALLGEASHGTHEFYRERAEITRRLITDKGFGAVAIEADWPDAWRVNRYVRGDSDDLDAVEALAGFRRFPTWMWRNTQMVEFVEWLRIHNQGLPAQARVGVYGIDLYSLRASMKAVLRCLEAVDPAAAAVARTRYACFDRFGDSGQAYGFMTGLKGIGSCQEQAVAQLLALQRRTADTLSWSGSADGEELFNAEQNARVVKSAEAYYRTMFLAEVSSWNLRDRHMADSLERLVAHLERRPGPVKIAVWAHNSHLGDARATAMGERGELNLGQLLRERHGRAVVSVGFTTYAGTVTAASDWDQPAERKRVRPARPDSYEALFHALGIGRFLLPLTLGGEAEQILRTDRIERAIGVIYRPDTELQSHYARACLPEQFDAILHFDETRAVTPLERTAEWDAGEVPETFPVGL
;
A
#
# COMPACT_ATOMS: atom_id res chain seq x y z
N MET A 1 20.55 1.84 -5.29
CA MET A 1 21.17 2.45 -4.08
C MET A 1 20.05 3.18 -3.36
N ALA A 2 19.84 2.94 -2.07
CA ALA A 2 18.79 3.62 -1.31
C ALA A 2 19.00 5.14 -1.41
N GLU A 3 18.00 5.85 -1.90
CA GLU A 3 18.03 7.30 -1.98
C GLU A 3 18.04 7.86 -0.56
N ARG A 4 19.01 8.71 -0.29
CA ARG A 4 19.27 9.20 1.06
C ARG A 4 18.39 10.44 1.29
N ILE A 5 17.29 10.21 2.02
CA ILE A 5 16.16 11.13 2.22
C ILE A 5 16.61 12.45 2.83
N PHE A 6 17.40 12.38 3.91
CA PHE A 6 17.92 13.56 4.59
C PHE A 6 19.35 13.82 4.15
N ARG A 7 19.69 15.08 3.90
CA ARG A 7 21.06 15.53 3.66
C ARG A 7 21.92 15.29 4.89
N ASP A 8 21.44 15.67 6.06
CA ASP A 8 22.13 15.60 7.34
C ASP A 8 21.13 15.50 8.50
N ARG A 9 21.63 15.28 9.72
CA ARG A 9 20.80 15.17 10.94
C ARG A 9 20.01 16.44 11.28
N ALA A 10 20.49 17.61 10.88
CA ALA A 10 19.77 18.86 11.14
C ALA A 10 18.57 19.02 10.18
N GLU A 11 18.69 18.59 8.92
CA GLU A 11 17.56 18.53 7.99
C GLU A 11 16.51 17.51 8.44
N ALA A 12 16.95 16.33 8.86
CA ALA A 12 16.06 15.31 9.40
C ALA A 12 15.27 15.80 10.63
N GLY A 13 15.92 16.61 11.48
CA GLY A 13 15.25 17.27 12.60
C GLY A 13 14.23 18.32 12.17
N ARG A 14 14.49 19.09 11.10
CA ARG A 14 13.51 20.04 10.56
C ARG A 14 12.28 19.34 9.98
N GLU A 15 12.47 18.24 9.26
CA GLU A 15 11.36 17.44 8.74
C GLU A 15 10.51 16.83 9.87
N LEU A 16 11.16 16.42 10.96
CA LEU A 16 10.49 15.86 12.13
C LEU A 16 9.57 16.87 12.85
N VAL A 17 9.79 18.18 12.66
CA VAL A 17 8.95 19.24 13.25
C VAL A 17 7.51 19.17 12.74
N ASN A 18 7.29 18.74 11.50
CA ASN A 18 5.95 18.64 10.91
C ASN A 18 5.04 17.73 11.74
N GLY A 19 5.58 16.63 12.27
CA GLY A 19 4.87 15.72 13.17
C GLY A 19 4.82 16.17 14.64
N LEU A 20 5.48 17.29 14.98
CA LEU A 20 5.56 17.84 16.33
C LEU A 20 4.96 19.24 16.47
N ALA A 21 4.32 19.78 15.42
CA ALA A 21 3.80 21.14 15.39
C ALA A 21 2.86 21.47 16.58
N ALA A 22 2.09 20.47 17.05
CA ALA A 22 1.21 20.60 18.21
C ALA A 22 1.94 20.91 19.54
N PHE A 23 3.27 20.74 19.58
CA PHE A 23 4.11 21.02 20.74
C PHE A 23 4.80 22.39 20.67
N ALA A 24 4.69 23.12 19.56
CA ALA A 24 5.36 24.40 19.38
C ALA A 24 4.86 25.46 20.36
N GLY A 25 5.77 26.20 20.99
CA GLY A 25 5.45 27.30 21.92
C GLY A 25 4.88 26.86 23.28
N ARG A 26 4.76 25.56 23.55
CA ARG A 26 4.29 25.04 24.84
C ARG A 26 5.38 25.14 25.89
N SER A 27 5.09 25.83 26.99
CA SER A 27 6.01 25.99 28.13
C SER A 27 6.21 24.72 28.96
N ASP A 28 5.33 23.72 28.81
CA ASP A 28 5.42 22.43 29.50
C ASP A 28 6.20 21.36 28.74
N VAL A 29 6.83 21.69 27.59
CA VAL A 29 7.58 20.75 26.76
C VAL A 29 9.08 20.81 27.09
N VAL A 30 9.72 19.64 27.13
CA VAL A 30 11.18 19.49 27.20
C VAL A 30 11.66 18.43 26.21
N ILE A 31 12.71 18.76 25.46
CA ILE A 31 13.30 17.86 24.48
C ILE A 31 14.53 17.21 25.08
N LEU A 32 14.56 15.87 25.03
CA LEU A 32 15.65 15.05 25.52
C LEU A 32 16.26 14.24 24.38
N ALA A 33 17.50 14.56 24.03
CA ALA A 33 18.23 13.88 22.98
C ALA A 33 19.00 12.66 23.48
N LEU A 34 18.92 11.53 22.77
CA LEU A 34 19.80 10.38 22.99
C LEU A 34 21.12 10.61 22.24
N PRO A 35 22.26 10.74 22.96
CA PRO A 35 23.53 11.05 22.30
C PRO A 35 24.18 9.81 21.68
N ARG A 36 24.98 9.97 20.62
CA ARG A 36 25.44 11.26 20.05
C ARG A 36 24.60 11.78 18.90
N GLY A 37 24.10 10.86 18.07
CA GLY A 37 23.39 11.16 16.83
C GLY A 37 22.06 11.88 17.02
N GLY A 38 21.33 11.64 18.11
CA GLY A 38 20.07 12.34 18.38
C GLY A 38 20.22 13.83 18.67
N VAL A 39 21.40 14.32 19.06
CA VAL A 39 21.58 15.72 19.52
C VAL A 39 21.42 16.74 18.38
N PRO A 40 22.04 16.59 17.19
CA PRO A 40 21.79 17.48 16.06
C PRO A 40 20.35 17.49 15.56
N VAL A 41 19.66 16.34 15.61
CA VAL A 41 18.23 16.25 15.26
C VAL A 41 17.42 17.04 16.29
N ALA A 42 17.64 16.77 17.57
CA ALA A 42 16.93 17.41 18.67
C ALA A 42 17.17 18.92 18.75
N ALA A 43 18.36 19.40 18.35
CA ALA A 43 18.66 20.83 18.25
C ALA A 43 17.78 21.53 17.21
N ALA A 44 17.64 20.94 16.02
CA ALA A 44 16.74 21.49 15.00
C ALA A 44 15.27 21.47 15.44
N VAL A 45 14.84 20.40 16.13
CA VAL A 45 13.50 20.31 16.71
C VAL A 45 13.31 21.36 17.81
N ALA A 46 14.29 21.55 18.69
CA ALA A 46 14.23 22.51 19.79
C ALA A 46 14.16 23.95 19.31
N ASP A 47 14.96 24.30 18.30
CA ASP A 47 14.95 25.62 17.68
C ASP A 47 13.58 25.92 17.06
N ALA A 48 12.96 24.93 16.41
CA ALA A 48 11.65 25.11 15.77
C ALA A 48 10.48 25.16 16.76
N LEU A 49 10.49 24.28 17.78
CA LEU A 49 9.43 24.23 18.79
C LEU A 49 9.59 25.29 19.89
N HIS A 50 10.73 25.99 19.92
CA HIS A 50 11.13 26.92 20.97
C HIS A 50 11.13 26.27 22.37
N ALA A 51 11.59 25.02 22.46
CA ALA A 51 11.56 24.22 23.69
C ALA A 51 12.97 23.95 24.24
N PRO A 52 13.14 23.82 25.57
CA PRO A 52 14.44 23.53 26.18
C PRO A 52 14.96 22.15 25.75
N LEU A 53 16.24 22.11 25.37
CA LEU A 53 16.97 20.91 24.98
C LEU A 53 17.98 20.48 26.06
N ASP A 54 17.94 19.20 26.42
CA ASP A 54 18.97 18.51 27.22
C ASP A 54 19.27 17.10 26.66
N VAL A 55 20.30 16.44 27.19
CA VAL A 55 20.66 15.06 26.84
C VAL A 55 20.11 14.05 27.83
N PHE A 56 19.77 12.86 27.33
CA PHE A 56 19.39 11.71 28.14
C PHE A 56 20.21 10.49 27.74
N ILE A 57 21.12 10.06 28.63
CA ILE A 57 22.12 9.03 28.31
C ILE A 57 21.58 7.66 28.72
N VAL A 58 21.66 6.70 27.78
CA VAL A 58 21.26 5.32 27.98
C VAL A 58 22.39 4.38 27.53
N ARG A 59 22.66 3.33 28.30
CA ARG A 59 23.63 2.27 27.97
C ARG A 59 22.95 0.90 28.06
N LYS A 60 23.29 -0.01 27.14
CA LYS A 60 22.78 -1.39 27.15
C LYS A 60 23.64 -2.24 28.08
N LEU A 61 23.02 -3.21 28.74
CA LEU A 61 23.70 -4.27 29.49
C LEU A 61 23.68 -5.52 28.60
N GLY A 62 24.82 -5.85 27.99
CA GLY A 62 25.00 -7.03 27.15
C GLY A 62 25.12 -8.32 27.96
N VAL A 63 24.70 -9.45 27.41
CA VAL A 63 24.96 -10.77 28.01
C VAL A 63 26.46 -11.08 27.87
N PRO A 64 27.17 -11.43 28.95
CA PRO A 64 28.59 -11.81 28.84
C PRO A 64 28.81 -12.95 27.83
N GLY A 65 29.72 -12.75 26.86
CA GLY A 65 30.00 -13.71 25.78
C GLY A 65 29.05 -13.63 24.57
N TYR A 66 28.00 -12.81 24.65
CA TYR A 66 27.09 -12.46 23.57
C TYR A 66 26.74 -10.98 23.69
N GLU A 67 27.74 -10.11 23.58
CA GLU A 67 27.66 -8.68 23.95
C GLU A 67 26.59 -7.92 23.14
N GLU A 68 26.28 -8.40 21.93
CA GLU A 68 25.23 -7.86 21.04
C GLU A 68 23.80 -8.20 21.51
N LEU A 69 23.64 -9.23 22.35
CA LEU A 69 22.36 -9.61 22.96
C LEU A 69 22.17 -8.85 24.29
N ALA A 70 21.21 -7.91 24.33
CA ALA A 70 20.98 -7.08 25.51
C ALA A 70 20.10 -7.77 26.56
N MET A 71 20.64 -8.04 27.76
CA MET A 71 19.88 -8.50 28.94
C MET A 71 19.27 -7.36 29.75
N GLY A 72 19.65 -6.11 29.48
CA GLY A 72 19.12 -4.94 30.17
C GLY A 72 19.64 -3.62 29.63
N ALA A 73 19.40 -2.54 30.38
CA ALA A 73 19.92 -1.21 30.13
C ALA A 73 19.97 -0.37 31.41
N ILE A 74 20.84 0.63 31.43
CA ILE A 74 20.91 1.68 32.45
C ILE A 74 20.74 3.06 31.81
N ALA A 75 20.24 4.02 32.58
CA ALA A 75 20.01 5.39 32.11
C ALA A 75 20.38 6.45 33.15
N SER A 76 20.55 7.69 32.69
CA SER A 76 20.81 8.86 33.54
C SER A 76 19.86 8.93 34.74
N GLY A 77 20.42 9.19 35.93
CA GLY A 77 19.69 9.20 37.21
C GLY A 77 19.55 7.84 37.90
N GLY A 78 20.41 6.87 37.57
CA GLY A 78 20.53 5.62 38.31
C GLY A 78 19.46 4.58 38.02
N VAL A 79 18.75 4.71 36.89
CA VAL A 79 17.70 3.77 36.52
C VAL A 79 18.32 2.53 35.85
N ARG A 80 17.96 1.34 36.33
CA ARG A 80 18.32 0.04 35.74
C ARG A 80 17.07 -0.73 35.32
N VAL A 81 17.07 -1.26 34.10
CA VAL A 81 15.98 -2.04 33.50
C VAL A 81 16.54 -3.37 33.00
N LEU A 82 15.95 -4.50 33.38
CA LEU A 82 16.35 -5.83 32.92
C LEU A 82 15.28 -6.49 32.04
N ASN A 83 15.70 -7.32 31.09
CA ASN A 83 14.86 -8.21 30.31
C ASN A 83 14.79 -9.57 31.03
N GLN A 84 13.69 -9.79 31.76
CA GLN A 84 13.54 -10.98 32.61
C GLN A 84 13.47 -12.28 31.79
N ASP A 85 12.94 -12.25 30.57
CA ASP A 85 12.83 -13.44 29.71
C ASP A 85 14.20 -13.92 29.23
N ILE A 86 15.09 -12.99 28.86
CA ILE A 86 16.48 -13.30 28.46
C ILE A 86 17.28 -13.78 29.67
N VAL A 87 17.17 -13.07 30.80
CA VAL A 87 17.86 -13.43 32.04
C VAL A 87 17.44 -14.83 32.51
N ALA A 88 16.15 -15.16 32.42
CA ALA A 88 15.60 -16.46 32.82
C ALA A 88 15.96 -17.58 31.83
N SER A 89 15.82 -17.36 30.51
CA SER A 89 16.10 -18.37 29.48
C SER A 89 17.58 -18.76 29.41
N LEU A 90 18.48 -17.78 29.59
CA LEU A 90 19.93 -18.01 29.59
C LEU A 90 20.50 -18.28 30.99
N LYS A 91 19.67 -18.23 32.03
CA LYS A 91 20.05 -18.43 33.44
C LYS A 91 21.24 -17.55 33.86
N VAL A 92 21.20 -16.26 33.49
CA VAL A 92 22.30 -15.33 33.78
C VAL A 92 22.39 -15.07 35.30
N PRO A 93 23.52 -15.36 35.95
CA PRO A 93 23.69 -15.12 37.38
C PRO A 93 23.60 -13.63 37.77
N PRO A 94 22.95 -13.27 38.90
CA PRO A 94 22.83 -11.88 39.34
C PRO A 94 24.16 -11.12 39.47
N TYR A 95 25.22 -11.79 39.97
CA TYR A 95 26.53 -11.16 40.15
C TYR A 95 27.17 -10.72 38.82
N LEU A 96 26.89 -11.41 37.71
CA LEU A 96 27.34 -10.98 36.38
C LEU A 96 26.56 -9.77 35.87
N ILE A 97 25.27 -9.70 36.18
CA ILE A 97 24.44 -8.53 35.85
C ILE A 97 24.93 -7.30 36.58
N ASP A 98 25.28 -7.43 37.86
CA ASP A 98 25.82 -6.34 38.67
C ASP A 98 27.21 -5.88 38.18
N ALA A 99 28.08 -6.82 37.79
CA ALA A 99 29.39 -6.49 37.21
C ALA A 99 29.27 -5.69 35.91
N VAL A 100 28.42 -6.14 34.97
CA VAL A 100 28.15 -5.42 33.71
C VAL A 100 27.48 -4.08 33.98
N THR A 101 26.57 -4.01 34.96
CA THR A 101 25.93 -2.76 35.38
C THR A 101 26.97 -1.74 35.85
N ALA A 102 27.89 -2.13 36.72
CA ALA A 102 28.91 -1.24 37.29
C ALA A 102 29.82 -0.65 36.20
N GLN A 103 30.29 -1.50 35.29
CA GLN A 103 31.15 -1.09 34.18
C GLN A 103 30.44 -0.09 33.24
N GLU A 104 29.20 -0.38 32.87
CA GLU A 104 28.42 0.51 31.99
C GLU A 104 28.05 1.82 32.69
N GLN A 105 27.86 1.79 34.02
CA GLN A 105 27.52 2.96 34.82
C GLN A 105 28.67 3.97 34.89
N GLU A 106 29.92 3.52 34.96
CA GLU A 106 31.09 4.42 34.93
C GLU A 106 31.16 5.21 33.62
N GLU A 107 30.96 4.54 32.48
CA GLU A 107 30.95 5.20 31.17
C GLU A 107 29.74 6.14 31.00
N LEU A 108 28.58 5.76 31.56
CA LEU A 108 27.40 6.62 31.58
C LEU A 108 27.69 7.94 32.32
N LEU A 109 28.27 7.86 33.52
CA LEU A 109 28.62 9.02 34.34
C LEU A 109 29.72 9.88 33.69
N ARG A 110 30.70 9.25 33.02
CA ARG A 110 31.73 9.97 32.26
C ARG A 110 31.11 10.83 31.16
N ARG A 111 30.22 10.26 30.34
CA ARG A 111 29.52 11.00 29.25
C ARG A 111 28.60 12.09 29.79
N GLU A 112 27.92 11.84 30.89
CA GLU A 112 27.04 12.82 31.54
C GLU A 112 27.81 14.07 31.95
N ARG A 113 29.01 13.90 32.55
CA ARG A 113 29.90 15.01 32.90
C ARG A 113 30.41 15.75 31.66
N VAL A 114 30.79 15.03 30.60
CA VAL A 114 31.33 15.63 29.37
C VAL A 114 30.28 16.48 28.65
N TYR A 115 29.04 15.99 28.50
CA TYR A 115 28.01 16.72 27.74
C TYR A 115 27.34 17.83 28.55
N ARG A 116 27.09 17.61 29.85
CA ARG A 116 26.47 18.65 30.69
C ARG A 116 27.46 19.67 31.22
N GLY A 117 28.75 19.36 31.29
CA GLY A 117 29.77 20.31 31.78
C GLY A 117 29.50 20.82 33.20
N GLY A 118 28.86 19.99 34.04
CA GLY A 118 28.45 20.35 35.41
C GLY A 118 27.02 20.90 35.54
N ARG A 119 26.27 21.09 34.44
CA ARG A 119 24.85 21.49 34.47
C ARG A 119 23.97 20.39 35.09
N ALA A 120 22.96 20.81 35.84
CA ALA A 120 21.93 19.91 36.36
C ALA A 120 21.08 19.31 35.22
N PRO A 121 20.57 18.08 35.35
CA PRO A 121 19.63 17.51 34.40
C PRO A 121 18.36 18.36 34.30
N ALA A 122 17.76 18.42 33.11
CA ALA A 122 16.45 19.05 32.93
C ALA A 122 15.37 18.41 33.83
N ASP A 123 14.50 19.26 34.39
CA ASP A 123 13.33 18.78 35.13
C ASP A 123 12.26 18.30 34.14
N VAL A 124 11.77 17.10 34.40
CA VAL A 124 10.82 16.38 33.54
C VAL A 124 9.52 16.06 34.27
N ARG A 125 9.45 16.32 35.58
CA ARG A 125 8.27 15.98 36.38
C ARG A 125 7.09 16.83 35.96
N GLY A 126 5.97 16.19 35.64
CA GLY A 126 4.75 16.87 35.20
C GLY A 126 4.86 17.59 33.85
N ARG A 127 5.95 17.41 33.11
CA ARG A 127 6.19 18.00 31.79
C ARG A 127 5.94 16.98 30.67
N THR A 128 5.70 17.48 29.47
CA THR A 128 5.67 16.71 28.23
C THR A 128 7.10 16.53 27.74
N VAL A 129 7.58 15.28 27.68
CA VAL A 129 8.96 14.97 27.29
C VAL A 129 8.98 14.42 25.88
N ILE A 130 9.74 15.06 24.99
CA ILE A 130 9.99 14.56 23.63
C ILE A 130 11.38 13.93 23.60
N LEU A 131 11.44 12.60 23.50
CA LEU A 131 12.67 11.82 23.35
C LEU A 131 13.07 11.74 21.86
N VAL A 132 14.26 12.24 21.54
CA VAL A 132 14.73 12.34 20.14
C VAL A 132 16.00 11.51 19.92
N ASP A 133 16.03 10.78 18.80
CA ASP A 133 17.22 10.04 18.30
C ASP A 133 17.34 10.20 16.77
N ASP A 134 18.48 9.86 16.17
CA ASP A 134 18.70 9.97 14.72
C ASP A 134 18.06 8.82 13.91
N GLY A 135 17.63 7.76 14.57
CA GLY A 135 16.70 6.79 14.02
C GLY A 135 16.62 5.52 14.85
N LEU A 136 15.67 4.64 14.51
CA LEU A 136 15.40 3.42 15.28
C LEU A 136 15.44 2.17 14.43
N ALA A 137 16.54 1.43 14.53
CA ALA A 137 16.64 0.10 13.93
C ALA A 137 15.87 -0.96 14.74
N THR A 138 16.27 -1.16 15.99
CA THR A 138 15.64 -2.11 16.93
C THR A 138 14.94 -1.42 18.09
N GLY A 139 15.15 -0.12 18.29
CA GLY A 139 14.51 0.68 19.33
C GLY A 139 14.84 0.29 20.78
N ALA A 140 15.78 -0.61 21.02
CA ALA A 140 16.11 -1.10 22.36
C ALA A 140 16.58 0.03 23.30
N SER A 141 17.43 0.94 22.81
CA SER A 141 17.90 2.12 23.57
C SER A 141 16.74 3.08 23.89
N MET A 142 15.86 3.31 22.92
CA MET A 142 14.68 4.17 23.09
C MET A 142 13.69 3.56 24.09
N GLN A 143 13.45 2.25 24.04
CA GLN A 143 12.62 1.54 25.01
C GLN A 143 13.16 1.67 26.44
N ALA A 144 14.48 1.57 26.61
CA ALA A 144 15.13 1.81 27.90
C ALA A 144 14.97 3.28 28.34
N ALA A 145 15.08 4.23 27.40
CA ALA A 145 14.85 5.64 27.68
C ALA A 145 13.43 5.93 28.19
N ILE A 146 12.41 5.41 27.50
CA ILE A 146 11.00 5.55 27.89
C ILE A 146 10.76 4.98 29.30
N ARG A 147 11.27 3.78 29.58
CA ARG A 147 11.12 3.16 30.90
C ARG A 147 11.78 3.99 32.00
N ALA A 148 12.96 4.55 31.73
CA ALA A 148 13.67 5.38 32.69
C ALA A 148 13.01 6.74 32.91
N ILE A 149 12.50 7.37 31.85
CA ILE A 149 11.84 8.67 31.98
C ILE A 149 10.50 8.56 32.71
N ARG A 150 9.71 7.49 32.47
CA ARG A 150 8.43 7.28 33.15
C ARG A 150 8.58 7.18 34.68
N GLN A 151 9.71 6.68 35.19
CA GLN A 151 9.99 6.65 36.64
C GLN A 151 10.14 8.05 37.26
N ARG A 152 10.39 9.08 36.44
CA ARG A 152 10.48 10.48 36.87
C ARG A 152 9.15 11.24 36.80
N GLN A 153 8.05 10.53 36.49
CA GLN A 153 6.68 11.04 36.46
C GLN A 153 6.48 12.26 35.53
N PRO A 154 6.84 12.15 34.24
CA PRO A 154 6.42 13.13 33.25
C PRO A 154 4.90 13.08 33.05
N LYS A 155 4.34 14.16 32.51
CA LYS A 155 2.92 14.21 32.10
C LYS A 155 2.69 13.32 30.87
N GLU A 156 3.61 13.39 29.92
CA GLU A 156 3.53 12.69 28.64
C GLU A 156 4.95 12.39 28.13
N VAL A 157 5.12 11.25 27.44
CA VAL A 157 6.37 10.81 26.81
C VAL A 157 6.11 10.57 25.32
N VAL A 158 6.65 11.46 24.50
CA VAL A 158 6.61 11.40 23.04
C VAL A 158 7.96 10.93 22.53
N VAL A 159 7.99 9.96 21.62
CA VAL A 159 9.20 9.59 20.88
C VAL A 159 9.17 10.28 19.54
N ALA A 160 10.25 10.93 19.13
CA ALA A 160 10.34 11.55 17.82
C ALA A 160 11.65 11.17 17.15
N VAL A 161 11.60 10.51 15.99
CA VAL A 161 12.79 10.06 15.27
C VAL A 161 12.66 10.26 13.76
N PRO A 162 13.71 10.66 13.03
CA PRO A 162 13.56 10.90 11.61
C PRO A 162 13.32 9.64 10.79
N THR A 163 13.96 8.52 11.14
CA THR A 163 13.80 7.25 10.41
C THR A 163 13.69 6.07 11.36
N ALA A 164 12.83 5.08 11.08
CA ALA A 164 12.71 3.88 11.92
C ALA A 164 12.16 2.66 11.17
N SER A 165 12.42 1.45 11.67
CA SER A 165 11.71 0.26 11.19
C SER A 165 10.26 0.27 11.67
N ARG A 166 9.32 -0.14 10.80
CA ARG A 166 7.89 -0.23 11.15
C ARG A 166 7.66 -1.08 12.40
N GLU A 167 8.31 -2.25 12.47
CA GLU A 167 8.23 -3.15 13.63
C GLU A 167 8.62 -2.44 14.94
N THR A 168 9.65 -1.59 14.89
CA THR A 168 10.10 -0.84 16.06
C THR A 168 9.12 0.25 16.47
N VAL A 169 8.55 0.99 15.51
CA VAL A 169 7.55 2.02 15.81
C VAL A 169 6.30 1.41 16.43
N GLU A 170 5.78 0.32 15.87
CA GLU A 170 4.61 -0.37 16.45
C GLU A 170 4.89 -0.87 17.88
N ARG A 171 6.07 -1.47 18.11
CA ARG A 171 6.47 -1.89 19.45
C ARG A 171 6.56 -0.72 20.45
N LEU A 172 6.95 0.47 20.00
CA LEU A 172 7.11 1.64 20.87
C LEU A 172 5.79 2.39 21.11
N LYS A 173 4.80 2.31 20.21
CA LYS A 173 3.45 2.87 20.41
C LYS A 173 2.77 2.29 21.66
N HIS A 174 3.09 1.05 22.03
CA HIS A 174 2.59 0.45 23.27
C HIS A 174 3.31 0.92 24.55
N LYS A 175 4.33 1.79 24.44
CA LYS A 175 5.22 2.16 25.56
C LYS A 175 5.35 3.68 25.74
N ALA A 176 5.35 4.43 24.66
CA ALA A 176 5.27 5.89 24.65
C ALA A 176 3.80 6.34 24.49
N ASP A 177 3.50 7.57 24.86
CA ASP A 177 2.15 8.15 24.69
C ASP A 177 1.94 8.57 23.22
N ALA A 178 3.01 8.91 22.50
CA ALA A 178 3.03 9.06 21.05
C ALA A 178 4.39 8.68 20.46
N VAL A 179 4.38 8.23 19.20
CA VAL A 179 5.60 7.98 18.41
C VAL A 179 5.47 8.70 17.07
N VAL A 180 6.31 9.70 16.87
CA VAL A 180 6.42 10.50 15.65
C VAL A 180 7.64 10.03 14.87
N CYS A 181 7.42 9.60 13.64
CA CYS A 181 8.49 9.18 12.75
C CYS A 181 8.34 9.88 11.40
N ALA A 182 9.38 10.59 10.95
CA ALA A 182 9.32 11.35 9.69
C ALA A 182 9.38 10.42 8.47
N ASP A 183 10.12 9.32 8.59
CA ASP A 183 10.34 8.33 7.54
C ASP A 183 10.30 6.90 8.12
N LEU A 184 9.53 6.03 7.51
CA LEU A 184 9.42 4.62 7.88
C LEU A 184 9.83 3.77 6.68
N PRO A 185 11.15 3.71 6.36
CA PRO A 185 11.58 3.13 5.11
C PRO A 185 11.36 1.62 5.15
N GLU A 186 10.89 1.10 4.03
CA GLU A 186 10.61 -0.32 3.79
C GLU A 186 11.28 -0.67 2.43
N PRO A 187 12.45 -1.35 2.42
CA PRO A 187 13.13 -2.01 3.55
C PRO A 187 13.83 -1.04 4.46
N PHE A 188 13.61 -1.20 5.76
CA PHE A 188 14.48 -0.57 6.75
C PHE A 188 15.82 -1.31 6.76
N TRP A 189 16.83 -0.75 6.10
CA TRP A 189 18.18 -1.32 6.08
C TRP A 189 18.98 -0.95 7.34
N ALA A 190 19.14 0.36 7.55
CA ALA A 190 19.90 0.93 8.66
C ALA A 190 19.57 2.41 8.80
N VAL A 191 19.70 2.98 10.00
CA VAL A 191 19.47 4.41 10.27
C VAL A 191 20.30 5.29 9.32
N GLY A 192 21.58 4.97 9.13
CA GLY A 192 22.47 5.75 8.28
C GLY A 192 22.11 5.74 6.79
N ALA A 193 21.25 4.81 6.34
CA ALA A 193 20.81 4.77 4.94
C ALA A 193 19.86 5.94 4.60
N ALA A 194 19.20 6.53 5.61
CA ALA A 194 18.34 7.69 5.43
C ALA A 194 19.13 9.01 5.27
N TYR A 195 20.45 9.02 5.44
CA TYR A 195 21.26 10.25 5.52
C TYR A 195 22.38 10.32 4.47
N ARG A 196 22.43 11.41 3.68
CA ARG A 196 23.54 11.71 2.73
C ARG A 196 24.86 11.88 3.46
N ASP A 197 24.84 12.63 4.54
CA ASP A 197 25.91 12.78 5.50
C ASP A 197 25.50 12.17 6.85
N PHE A 198 26.09 11.01 7.16
CA PHE A 198 25.93 10.32 8.44
C PHE A 198 27.24 10.27 9.23
N THR A 199 28.10 11.27 9.07
CA THR A 199 29.36 11.40 9.83
C THR A 199 29.11 11.32 11.33
N GLN A 200 30.05 10.75 12.07
CA GLN A 200 29.88 10.54 13.50
C GLN A 200 29.92 11.87 14.25
N THR A 201 28.83 12.22 14.93
CA THR A 201 28.74 13.41 15.79
C THR A 201 29.76 13.34 16.91
N SER A 202 30.59 14.39 17.02
CA SER A 202 31.66 14.48 18.03
C SER A 202 31.14 15.01 19.37
N ASP A 203 31.87 14.75 20.45
CA ASP A 203 31.52 15.25 21.78
C ASP A 203 31.61 16.81 21.85
N ASP A 204 32.43 17.44 21.01
CA ASP A 204 32.50 18.90 20.86
C ASP A 204 31.26 19.46 20.16
N GLU A 205 30.78 18.77 19.12
CA GLU A 205 29.58 19.15 18.40
C GLU A 205 28.33 19.06 19.29
N VAL A 206 28.21 17.98 20.07
CA VAL A 206 27.15 17.83 21.09
C VAL A 206 27.17 19.01 22.06
N ARG A 207 28.34 19.38 22.59
CA ARG A 207 28.47 20.52 23.53
C ARG A 207 28.07 21.85 22.88
N ARG A 208 28.49 22.10 21.64
CA ARG A 208 28.17 23.33 20.90
C ARG A 208 26.67 23.48 20.68
N LEU A 209 25.98 22.40 20.26
CA LEU A 209 24.54 22.42 20.00
C LEU A 209 23.72 22.62 21.28
N LEU A 210 24.10 21.94 22.37
CA LEU A 210 23.49 22.13 23.68
C LEU A 210 23.74 23.53 24.28
N GLY A 211 24.77 24.26 23.81
CA GLY A 211 25.03 25.65 24.21
C GLY A 211 24.21 26.68 23.43
N ARG A 212 23.94 26.42 22.14
CA ARG A 212 23.19 27.36 21.25
C ARG A 212 21.69 27.41 21.54
N ALA A 213 21.05 26.27 21.76
CA ALA A 213 19.61 26.17 22.05
C ALA A 213 19.21 26.94 23.33
N GLN A 214 20.17 27.28 24.18
CA GLN A 214 19.95 28.03 25.42
C GLN A 214 19.92 29.55 25.23
N ALA A 215 20.46 30.07 24.12
CA ALA A 215 20.48 31.51 23.83
C ALA A 215 19.21 32.01 23.13
N ALA A 216 18.42 31.12 22.52
CA ALA A 216 17.26 31.45 21.67
C ALA A 216 15.90 31.49 22.41
N GLY A 217 15.79 30.97 23.63
CA GLY A 217 14.52 30.84 24.37
C GLY A 217 13.95 32.12 25.01
N ALA A 218 14.16 33.31 24.43
CA ALA A 218 13.86 34.60 25.07
C ALA A 218 13.07 35.64 24.22
N ALA A 219 12.40 35.29 23.12
CA ALA A 219 11.57 36.25 22.38
C ALA A 219 10.25 35.65 21.85
N ASP A 220 9.17 36.44 21.97
CA ASP A 220 7.74 36.12 21.76
C ASP A 220 7.25 36.53 20.35
N PRO A 221 6.48 35.71 19.59
CA PRO A 221 6.05 36.05 18.23
C PRO A 221 4.52 36.12 18.03
N ALA A 222 4.09 37.14 17.29
CA ALA A 222 2.83 37.16 16.56
C ALA A 222 3.10 37.36 15.06
N ALA A 223 2.29 36.68 14.25
CA ALA A 223 2.10 36.78 12.78
C ALA A 223 2.90 35.80 11.89
N ALA A 224 2.23 34.72 11.47
CA ALA A 224 1.94 34.38 10.05
C ALA A 224 1.18 33.05 9.95
N HIS A 225 -0.06 33.05 9.43
CA HIS A 225 -0.71 32.01 8.60
C HIS A 225 -2.19 32.34 8.36
N ALA A 226 -2.54 32.74 7.12
CA ALA A 226 -3.87 32.63 6.50
C ALA A 226 -3.81 33.05 5.02
N ASP A 227 -3.99 32.10 4.08
CA ASP A 227 -4.66 32.19 2.75
C ASP A 227 -4.11 31.10 1.81
N ASP A 228 -4.94 30.14 1.38
CA ASP A 228 -4.61 29.23 0.26
C ASP A 228 -5.89 28.66 -0.41
N ALA A 229 -6.61 29.51 -1.15
CA ALA A 229 -7.66 29.06 -2.08
C ALA A 229 -7.07 28.95 -3.50
N PRO A 230 -7.47 27.96 -4.32
CA PRO A 230 -6.95 27.82 -5.68
C PRO A 230 -7.22 29.09 -6.51
N ASP A 231 -6.24 29.53 -7.29
CA ASP A 231 -6.36 30.70 -8.16
C ASP A 231 -7.65 30.61 -9.03
N PRO A 232 -8.58 31.58 -8.95
CA PRO A 232 -9.80 31.60 -9.75
C PRO A 232 -9.56 31.46 -11.26
N THR A 233 -8.40 31.91 -11.75
CA THR A 233 -7.99 31.77 -13.15
C THR A 233 -7.74 30.31 -13.52
N VAL A 234 -7.07 29.57 -12.64
CA VAL A 234 -6.83 28.13 -12.78
C VAL A 234 -8.15 27.36 -12.81
N LEU A 235 -9.05 27.65 -11.85
CA LEU A 235 -10.36 26.99 -11.76
C LEU A 235 -11.20 27.23 -13.01
N ARG A 236 -11.21 28.46 -13.54
CA ARG A 236 -11.95 28.79 -14.78
C ARG A 236 -11.45 27.99 -15.98
N ARG A 237 -10.13 27.80 -16.11
CA ARG A 237 -9.52 27.06 -17.23
C ARG A 237 -9.82 25.57 -17.14
N LEU A 238 -9.67 24.97 -15.96
CA LEU A 238 -10.02 23.57 -15.74
C LEU A 238 -11.52 23.31 -15.93
N ARG A 239 -12.38 24.19 -15.42
CA ARG A 239 -13.83 24.11 -15.60
C ARG A 239 -14.24 24.13 -17.08
N ALA A 240 -13.52 24.88 -17.92
CA ALA A 240 -13.79 24.93 -19.36
C ALA A 240 -13.37 23.65 -20.11
N ALA A 241 -12.44 22.87 -19.55
CA ALA A 241 -12.00 21.58 -20.12
C ALA A 241 -12.78 20.38 -19.57
N ALA A 242 -13.38 20.50 -18.39
CA ALA A 242 -14.21 19.47 -17.78
C ALA A 242 -15.55 19.32 -18.53
N ILE A 243 -15.88 18.09 -18.89
CA ILE A 243 -17.12 17.71 -19.57
C ILE A 243 -18.08 17.15 -18.50
N PRO A 244 -19.14 17.87 -18.10
CA PRO A 244 -20.08 17.39 -17.09
C PRO A 244 -20.77 16.09 -17.53
N LEU A 245 -21.01 15.20 -16.57
CA LEU A 245 -21.80 13.97 -16.80
C LEU A 245 -23.23 14.21 -16.32
N GLU A 246 -24.20 14.13 -17.22
CA GLU A 246 -25.61 14.43 -16.93
C GLU A 246 -26.43 13.16 -16.62
N GLY A 247 -25.82 11.97 -16.81
CA GLY A 247 -26.49 10.68 -16.74
C GLY A 247 -27.18 10.30 -18.05
N GLY A 248 -26.82 10.94 -19.17
CA GLY A 248 -27.33 10.65 -20.49
C GLY A 248 -26.62 9.46 -21.16
N PRO A 249 -27.22 8.85 -22.19
CA PRO A 249 -26.60 7.75 -22.92
C PRO A 249 -25.29 8.15 -23.62
N ASP A 250 -25.15 9.43 -23.98
CA ASP A 250 -24.04 9.98 -24.77
C ASP A 250 -22.93 10.61 -23.90
N ASP A 251 -23.06 10.55 -22.57
CA ASP A 251 -22.08 11.11 -21.60
C ASP A 251 -20.64 10.64 -21.87
N TYR A 252 -20.48 9.40 -22.37
CA TYR A 252 -19.19 8.79 -22.63
C TYR A 252 -18.72 8.89 -24.08
N ASP A 253 -19.47 9.54 -24.97
CA ASP A 253 -19.05 9.71 -26.38
C ASP A 253 -17.66 10.35 -26.52
N PRO A 254 -17.30 11.41 -25.75
CA PRO A 254 -15.95 11.98 -25.81
C PRO A 254 -14.87 10.98 -25.36
N LEU A 255 -15.17 10.15 -24.36
CA LEU A 255 -14.25 9.12 -23.90
C LEU A 255 -14.09 8.00 -24.94
N LEU A 256 -15.18 7.54 -25.55
CA LEU A 256 -15.15 6.54 -26.62
C LEU A 256 -14.43 7.07 -27.87
N ALA A 257 -14.52 8.37 -28.14
CA ALA A 257 -13.74 9.02 -29.20
C ALA A 257 -12.24 9.03 -28.86
N LEU A 258 -11.88 9.34 -27.61
CA LEU A 258 -10.49 9.27 -27.12
C LEU A 258 -9.92 7.84 -27.21
N ILE A 259 -10.69 6.84 -26.78
CA ILE A 259 -10.29 5.43 -26.86
C ILE A 259 -10.10 5.00 -28.31
N GLY A 260 -10.95 5.48 -29.23
CA GLY A 260 -10.80 5.26 -30.66
C GLY A 260 -10.66 3.77 -31.02
N ASP A 261 -9.53 3.42 -31.62
CA ASP A 261 -9.17 2.05 -32.02
C ASP A 261 -8.15 1.38 -31.09
N ALA A 262 -7.96 1.91 -29.89
CA ALA A 262 -7.07 1.30 -28.90
C ALA A 262 -7.43 -0.17 -28.66
N ARG A 263 -6.38 -0.98 -28.51
CA ARG A 263 -6.47 -2.40 -28.18
C ARG A 263 -6.84 -2.61 -26.72
N PHE A 264 -6.39 -1.73 -25.84
CA PHE A 264 -6.66 -1.79 -24.40
C PHE A 264 -7.29 -0.50 -23.92
N ALA A 265 -8.43 -0.63 -23.24
CA ALA A 265 -9.03 0.43 -22.45
C ALA A 265 -8.87 0.08 -20.98
N LEU A 266 -7.97 0.79 -20.28
CA LEU A 266 -7.70 0.56 -18.87
C LEU A 266 -8.62 1.47 -18.05
N LEU A 267 -9.56 0.88 -17.32
CA LEU A 267 -10.56 1.57 -16.52
C LEU A 267 -10.23 1.42 -15.04
N GLY A 268 -9.59 2.45 -14.49
CA GLY A 268 -9.16 2.55 -13.10
C GLY A 268 -10.31 2.63 -12.09
N GLU A 269 -9.93 2.64 -10.82
CA GLU A 269 -10.77 3.08 -9.71
C GLU A 269 -9.86 3.63 -8.59
N ALA A 270 -10.26 4.72 -7.94
CA ALA A 270 -9.55 5.23 -6.75
C ALA A 270 -9.93 4.48 -5.47
N SER A 271 -10.95 3.61 -5.54
CA SER A 271 -11.25 2.67 -4.48
C SER A 271 -11.90 1.38 -4.96
N HIS A 272 -11.65 0.27 -4.25
CA HIS A 272 -12.31 -1.02 -4.55
C HIS A 272 -13.75 -1.12 -4.02
N GLY A 273 -14.25 -0.10 -3.33
CA GLY A 273 -15.47 -0.15 -2.54
C GLY A 273 -16.53 0.89 -2.91
N THR A 274 -16.38 1.58 -4.04
CA THR A 274 -17.22 2.72 -4.41
C THR A 274 -18.22 2.36 -5.52
N HIS A 275 -19.51 2.52 -5.24
CA HIS A 275 -20.64 2.25 -6.13
C HIS A 275 -20.48 2.90 -7.52
N GLU A 276 -20.20 4.20 -7.57
CA GLU A 276 -20.09 4.95 -8.81
C GLU A 276 -18.97 4.42 -9.70
N PHE A 277 -17.84 4.00 -9.14
CA PHE A 277 -16.73 3.44 -9.91
C PHE A 277 -17.11 2.12 -10.60
N TYR A 278 -17.82 1.22 -9.91
CA TYR A 278 -18.34 0.01 -10.57
C TYR A 278 -19.40 0.33 -11.61
N ARG A 279 -20.35 1.22 -11.29
CA ARG A 279 -21.44 1.58 -12.22
C ARG A 279 -20.89 2.15 -13.52
N GLU A 280 -20.01 3.15 -13.44
CA GLU A 280 -19.55 3.82 -14.66
C GLU A 280 -18.55 2.98 -15.43
N ARG A 281 -17.70 2.16 -14.76
CA ARG A 281 -16.91 1.14 -15.47
C ARG A 281 -17.80 0.17 -16.23
N ALA A 282 -18.92 -0.26 -15.65
CA ALA A 282 -19.89 -1.12 -16.32
C ALA A 282 -20.51 -0.40 -17.54
N GLU A 283 -21.01 0.82 -17.39
CA GLU A 283 -21.61 1.57 -18.51
C GLU A 283 -20.62 1.83 -19.65
N ILE A 284 -19.40 2.28 -19.33
CA ILE A 284 -18.34 2.49 -20.33
C ILE A 284 -18.02 1.16 -21.02
N THR A 285 -17.91 0.06 -20.27
CA THR A 285 -17.61 -1.25 -20.85
C THR A 285 -18.73 -1.77 -21.73
N ARG A 286 -20.00 -1.52 -21.39
CA ARG A 286 -21.15 -1.83 -22.27
C ARG A 286 -20.99 -1.12 -23.61
N ARG A 287 -20.72 0.18 -23.60
CA ARG A 287 -20.49 0.98 -24.82
C ARG A 287 -19.24 0.52 -25.58
N LEU A 288 -18.15 0.15 -24.90
CA LEU A 288 -16.95 -0.40 -25.54
C LEU A 288 -17.26 -1.72 -26.27
N ILE A 289 -18.09 -2.58 -25.68
CA ILE A 289 -18.53 -3.82 -26.29
C ILE A 289 -19.44 -3.53 -27.50
N THR A 290 -20.49 -2.73 -27.32
CA THR A 290 -21.51 -2.51 -28.36
C THR A 290 -21.04 -1.66 -29.52
N ASP A 291 -20.23 -0.63 -29.25
CA ASP A 291 -19.91 0.41 -30.24
C ASP A 291 -18.48 0.27 -30.79
N LYS A 292 -17.56 -0.27 -29.98
CA LYS A 292 -16.14 -0.33 -30.31
C LYS A 292 -15.61 -1.74 -30.55
N GLY A 293 -16.45 -2.76 -30.38
CA GLY A 293 -16.12 -4.15 -30.66
C GLY A 293 -15.17 -4.78 -29.65
N PHE A 294 -15.23 -4.36 -28.39
CA PHE A 294 -14.44 -5.00 -27.32
C PHE A 294 -14.94 -6.42 -27.07
N GLY A 295 -14.04 -7.40 -27.20
CA GLY A 295 -14.36 -8.83 -27.15
C GLY A 295 -14.02 -9.51 -25.83
N ALA A 296 -13.39 -8.80 -24.90
CA ALA A 296 -13.05 -9.32 -23.58
C ALA A 296 -13.01 -8.23 -22.51
N VAL A 297 -13.32 -8.64 -21.29
CA VAL A 297 -13.16 -7.86 -20.07
C VAL A 297 -12.18 -8.60 -19.17
N ALA A 298 -11.07 -7.96 -18.82
CA ALA A 298 -10.09 -8.48 -17.88
C ALA A 298 -10.23 -7.74 -16.56
N ILE A 299 -10.32 -8.46 -15.44
CA ILE A 299 -10.55 -7.89 -14.12
C ILE A 299 -9.40 -8.27 -13.16
N GLU A 300 -9.04 -7.38 -12.24
CA GLU A 300 -8.07 -7.58 -11.15
C GLU A 300 -8.59 -8.64 -10.15
N ALA A 301 -8.72 -9.86 -10.62
CA ALA A 301 -9.32 -10.96 -9.90
C ALA A 301 -8.57 -12.26 -10.18
N ASP A 302 -8.77 -13.21 -9.28
CA ASP A 302 -8.26 -14.55 -9.41
C ASP A 302 -8.78 -15.24 -10.69
N TRP A 303 -7.85 -15.78 -11.49
CA TRP A 303 -8.16 -16.47 -12.74
C TRP A 303 -9.27 -17.54 -12.62
N PRO A 304 -9.20 -18.52 -11.70
CA PRO A 304 -10.20 -19.60 -11.65
C PRO A 304 -11.61 -19.10 -11.30
N ASP A 305 -11.73 -18.04 -10.51
CA ASP A 305 -13.02 -17.49 -10.09
C ASP A 305 -13.64 -16.67 -11.23
N ALA A 306 -12.84 -15.84 -11.90
CA ALA A 306 -13.29 -15.14 -13.10
C ALA A 306 -13.58 -16.11 -14.27
N TRP A 307 -12.90 -17.26 -14.35
CA TRP A 307 -13.21 -18.29 -15.34
C TRP A 307 -14.60 -18.91 -15.12
N ARG A 308 -15.07 -19.04 -13.88
CA ARG A 308 -16.46 -19.47 -13.61
C ARG A 308 -17.45 -18.44 -14.17
N VAL A 309 -17.21 -17.15 -13.93
CA VAL A 309 -18.02 -16.06 -14.51
C VAL A 309 -17.95 -16.09 -16.04
N ASN A 310 -16.77 -16.33 -16.63
CA ASN A 310 -16.60 -16.47 -18.07
C ASN A 310 -17.52 -17.55 -18.65
N ARG A 311 -17.53 -18.73 -18.02
CA ARG A 311 -18.40 -19.84 -18.44
C ARG A 311 -19.87 -19.46 -18.32
N TYR A 312 -20.27 -18.79 -17.24
CA TYR A 312 -21.64 -18.29 -17.09
C TYR A 312 -22.02 -17.35 -18.23
N VAL A 313 -21.29 -16.24 -18.42
CA VAL A 313 -21.65 -15.23 -19.43
C VAL A 313 -21.61 -15.78 -20.86
N ARG A 314 -20.77 -16.79 -21.13
CA ARG A 314 -20.68 -17.47 -22.43
C ARG A 314 -21.74 -18.56 -22.62
N GLY A 315 -22.39 -19.01 -21.55
CA GLY A 315 -23.43 -20.04 -21.58
C GLY A 315 -22.94 -21.47 -21.51
N ASP A 316 -21.76 -21.63 -20.93
CA ASP A 316 -21.07 -22.90 -20.72
C ASP A 316 -21.08 -23.26 -19.22
N SER A 317 -21.96 -22.67 -18.40
CA SER A 317 -22.11 -22.96 -16.97
C SER A 317 -23.51 -23.49 -16.65
N ASP A 318 -23.58 -24.29 -15.58
CA ASP A 318 -24.83 -24.73 -14.95
C ASP A 318 -25.30 -23.78 -13.84
N ASP A 319 -24.55 -22.70 -13.56
CA ASP A 319 -24.93 -21.66 -12.60
C ASP A 319 -26.25 -21.00 -13.02
N LEU A 320 -27.18 -20.83 -12.08
CA LEU A 320 -28.54 -20.36 -12.35
C LEU A 320 -28.61 -18.85 -12.66
N ASP A 321 -27.75 -18.08 -12.01
CA ASP A 321 -27.69 -16.62 -12.10
C ASP A 321 -26.26 -16.11 -11.84
N ALA A 322 -26.08 -14.79 -11.98
CA ALA A 322 -24.80 -14.13 -11.74
C ALA A 322 -24.37 -14.19 -10.27
N VAL A 323 -25.29 -14.29 -9.30
CA VAL A 323 -24.94 -14.41 -7.88
C VAL A 323 -24.21 -15.73 -7.63
N GLU A 324 -24.71 -16.81 -8.21
CA GLU A 324 -24.08 -18.14 -8.17
C GLU A 324 -22.77 -18.18 -8.96
N ALA A 325 -22.73 -17.58 -10.15
CA ALA A 325 -21.51 -17.49 -10.95
C ALA A 325 -20.37 -16.74 -10.23
N LEU A 326 -20.71 -15.70 -9.45
CA LEU A 326 -19.78 -14.94 -8.63
C LEU A 326 -19.39 -15.66 -7.33
N ALA A 327 -19.96 -16.83 -7.00
CA ALA A 327 -19.74 -17.53 -5.73
C ALA A 327 -18.35 -18.17 -5.58
N GLY A 328 -17.50 -18.09 -6.62
CA GLY A 328 -16.08 -18.43 -6.56
C GLY A 328 -15.26 -17.44 -5.73
N PHE A 329 -15.61 -16.14 -5.78
CA PHE A 329 -14.89 -15.05 -5.10
C PHE A 329 -15.10 -15.05 -3.58
N ARG A 330 -14.52 -16.03 -2.90
CA ARG A 330 -14.69 -16.26 -1.44
C ARG A 330 -13.55 -15.71 -0.60
N ARG A 331 -12.43 -15.35 -1.23
CA ARG A 331 -11.26 -14.84 -0.54
C ARG A 331 -11.47 -13.38 -0.17
N PHE A 332 -10.83 -12.95 0.91
CA PHE A 332 -10.80 -11.54 1.24
C PHE A 332 -10.15 -10.76 0.09
N PRO A 333 -10.76 -9.65 -0.34
CA PRO A 333 -12.05 -9.10 0.10
C PRO A 333 -13.20 -9.65 -0.75
N THR A 334 -14.26 -10.13 -0.12
CA THR A 334 -15.37 -10.78 -0.84
C THR A 334 -16.16 -9.79 -1.71
N TRP A 335 -16.36 -8.57 -1.24
CA TRP A 335 -17.23 -7.57 -1.88
C TRP A 335 -16.68 -6.98 -3.19
N MET A 336 -15.37 -7.09 -3.43
CA MET A 336 -14.71 -6.48 -4.59
C MET A 336 -15.35 -6.96 -5.89
N TRP A 337 -15.62 -8.27 -6.00
CA TRP A 337 -16.32 -8.83 -7.17
C TRP A 337 -17.71 -9.38 -6.82
N ARG A 338 -18.03 -9.60 -5.54
CA ARG A 338 -19.38 -9.98 -5.08
C ARG A 338 -20.14 -8.77 -4.57
N ASN A 339 -20.63 -7.96 -5.51
CA ASN A 339 -21.48 -6.81 -5.22
C ASN A 339 -22.61 -6.67 -6.25
N THR A 340 -23.56 -5.79 -5.95
CA THR A 340 -24.76 -5.59 -6.78
C THR A 340 -24.45 -5.11 -8.20
N GLN A 341 -23.41 -4.30 -8.40
CA GLN A 341 -23.06 -3.72 -9.69
C GLN A 341 -22.40 -4.77 -10.59
N MET A 342 -21.59 -5.66 -10.01
CA MET A 342 -21.05 -6.82 -10.71
C MET A 342 -22.15 -7.80 -11.12
N VAL A 343 -23.16 -8.03 -10.28
CA VAL A 343 -24.33 -8.85 -10.65
C VAL A 343 -25.03 -8.25 -11.87
N GLU A 344 -25.36 -6.96 -11.83
CA GLU A 344 -26.01 -6.26 -12.95
C GLU A 344 -25.19 -6.33 -14.25
N PHE A 345 -23.87 -6.12 -14.16
CA PHE A 345 -22.99 -6.18 -15.32
C PHE A 345 -22.87 -7.60 -15.91
N VAL A 346 -22.68 -8.61 -15.05
CA VAL A 346 -22.54 -10.01 -15.46
C VAL A 346 -23.85 -10.52 -16.09
N GLU A 347 -25.00 -10.17 -15.54
CA GLU A 347 -26.30 -10.52 -16.13
C GLU A 347 -26.52 -9.84 -17.48
N TRP A 348 -26.22 -8.54 -17.57
CA TRP A 348 -26.29 -7.84 -18.84
C TRP A 348 -25.40 -8.51 -19.89
N LEU A 349 -24.17 -8.88 -19.52
CA LEU A 349 -23.21 -9.50 -20.44
C LEU A 349 -23.67 -10.89 -20.89
N ARG A 350 -24.28 -11.67 -19.97
CA ARG A 350 -24.92 -12.95 -20.28
C ARG A 350 -26.00 -12.77 -21.34
N ILE A 351 -26.90 -11.81 -21.14
CA ILE A 351 -28.01 -11.51 -22.07
C ILE A 351 -27.46 -11.04 -23.43
N HIS A 352 -26.47 -10.13 -23.42
CA HIS A 352 -25.81 -9.66 -24.64
C HIS A 352 -25.22 -10.83 -25.45
N ASN A 353 -24.51 -11.74 -24.78
CA ASN A 353 -23.87 -12.90 -25.41
C ASN A 353 -24.86 -13.95 -25.96
N GLN A 354 -26.09 -14.03 -25.44
CA GLN A 354 -27.10 -14.96 -25.96
C GLN A 354 -27.46 -14.65 -27.42
N GLY A 355 -27.40 -13.38 -27.82
CA GLY A 355 -27.63 -12.95 -29.20
C GLY A 355 -26.46 -13.18 -30.16
N LEU A 356 -25.31 -13.65 -29.66
CA LEU A 356 -24.06 -13.75 -30.43
C LEU A 356 -23.66 -15.21 -30.71
N PRO A 357 -23.02 -15.48 -31.88
CA PRO A 357 -22.42 -16.78 -32.14
C PRO A 357 -21.26 -17.03 -31.18
N ALA A 358 -20.97 -18.30 -30.86
CA ALA A 358 -20.03 -18.69 -29.80
C ALA A 358 -18.63 -18.02 -29.91
N GLN A 359 -18.14 -17.83 -31.12
CA GLN A 359 -16.86 -17.18 -31.41
C GLN A 359 -16.84 -15.66 -31.16
N ALA A 360 -18.00 -15.00 -31.21
CA ALA A 360 -18.14 -13.56 -30.99
C ALA A 360 -18.57 -13.20 -29.55
N ARG A 361 -18.93 -14.19 -28.74
CA ARG A 361 -19.29 -13.97 -27.32
C ARG A 361 -18.13 -13.36 -26.57
N VAL A 362 -18.42 -12.30 -25.83
CA VAL A 362 -17.49 -11.57 -24.99
C VAL A 362 -17.18 -12.40 -23.73
N GLY A 363 -15.91 -12.49 -23.37
CA GLY A 363 -15.47 -13.22 -22.17
C GLY A 363 -15.09 -12.30 -21.01
N VAL A 364 -15.08 -12.86 -19.80
CA VAL A 364 -14.57 -12.21 -18.58
C VAL A 364 -13.38 -13.00 -18.06
N TYR A 365 -12.26 -12.36 -17.76
CA TYR A 365 -11.01 -13.05 -17.43
C TYR A 365 -10.36 -12.42 -16.20
N GLY A 366 -9.88 -13.24 -15.27
CA GLY A 366 -9.06 -12.76 -14.15
C GLY A 366 -7.63 -12.61 -14.62
N ILE A 367 -6.88 -11.65 -14.07
CA ILE A 367 -5.45 -11.47 -14.42
C ILE A 367 -4.51 -11.58 -13.22
N ASP A 368 -5.06 -11.69 -12.00
CA ASP A 368 -4.30 -11.69 -10.76
C ASP A 368 -3.84 -13.09 -10.34
N LEU A 369 -2.93 -13.17 -9.35
CA LEU A 369 -2.14 -14.36 -9.05
C LEU A 369 -2.36 -14.97 -7.66
N TYR A 370 -3.27 -14.46 -6.85
CA TYR A 370 -3.32 -14.86 -5.45
C TYR A 370 -3.88 -16.29 -5.21
N SER A 371 -4.72 -16.79 -6.12
CA SER A 371 -5.44 -18.08 -6.08
C SER A 371 -4.59 -19.35 -6.25
N LEU A 372 -3.50 -19.49 -5.50
CA LEU A 372 -2.59 -20.65 -5.56
C LEU A 372 -3.34 -22.01 -5.48
N ARG A 373 -4.14 -22.21 -4.43
CA ARG A 373 -4.83 -23.48 -4.18
C ARG A 373 -5.96 -23.75 -5.18
N ALA A 374 -6.77 -22.73 -5.48
CA ALA A 374 -7.86 -22.86 -6.45
C ALA A 374 -7.33 -23.17 -7.85
N SER A 375 -6.19 -22.57 -8.23
CA SER A 375 -5.52 -22.81 -9.51
C SER A 375 -4.94 -24.22 -9.61
N MET A 376 -4.32 -24.75 -8.53
CA MET A 376 -3.90 -26.16 -8.49
C MET A 376 -5.08 -27.11 -8.70
N LYS A 377 -6.23 -26.85 -8.04
CA LYS A 377 -7.45 -27.65 -8.21
C LYS A 377 -7.99 -27.57 -9.63
N ALA A 378 -7.96 -26.39 -10.26
CA ALA A 378 -8.40 -26.22 -11.65
C ALA A 378 -7.55 -27.04 -12.64
N VAL A 379 -6.21 -27.02 -12.46
CA VAL A 379 -5.29 -27.85 -13.25
C VAL A 379 -5.60 -29.33 -13.09
N LEU A 380 -5.78 -29.79 -11.84
CA LEU A 380 -6.08 -31.21 -11.57
C LEU A 380 -7.41 -31.64 -12.18
N ARG A 381 -8.47 -30.85 -12.04
CA ARG A 381 -9.78 -31.17 -12.65
C ARG A 381 -9.71 -31.31 -14.17
N CYS A 382 -9.02 -30.38 -14.84
CA CYS A 382 -8.83 -30.48 -16.29
C CYS A 382 -8.09 -31.78 -16.64
N LEU A 383 -6.94 -32.03 -15.99
CA LEU A 383 -6.15 -33.23 -16.25
C LEU A 383 -6.90 -34.52 -15.93
N GLU A 384 -7.73 -34.58 -14.88
CA GLU A 384 -8.53 -35.76 -14.56
C GLU A 384 -9.51 -36.11 -15.69
N ALA A 385 -10.06 -35.11 -16.37
CA ALA A 385 -10.95 -35.33 -17.51
C ALA A 385 -10.21 -35.79 -18.78
N VAL A 386 -9.00 -35.26 -19.03
CA VAL A 386 -8.30 -35.48 -20.31
C VAL A 386 -7.11 -36.45 -20.27
N ASP A 387 -6.53 -36.71 -19.10
CA ASP A 387 -5.40 -37.64 -18.85
C ASP A 387 -5.20 -37.89 -17.35
N PRO A 388 -5.88 -38.93 -16.81
CA PRO A 388 -5.76 -39.31 -15.41
C PRO A 388 -4.33 -39.64 -14.96
N ALA A 389 -3.44 -40.08 -15.86
CA ALA A 389 -2.06 -40.39 -15.53
C ALA A 389 -1.26 -39.09 -15.31
N ALA A 390 -1.41 -38.09 -16.19
CA ALA A 390 -0.85 -36.77 -15.98
C ALA A 390 -1.41 -36.07 -14.73
N ALA A 391 -2.70 -36.28 -14.42
CA ALA A 391 -3.31 -35.79 -13.19
C ALA A 391 -2.63 -36.38 -11.94
N ALA A 392 -2.31 -37.68 -11.94
CA ALA A 392 -1.60 -38.31 -10.84
C ALA A 392 -0.21 -37.70 -10.63
N VAL A 393 0.54 -37.46 -11.71
CA VAL A 393 1.86 -36.79 -11.65
C VAL A 393 1.73 -35.36 -11.12
N ALA A 394 0.74 -34.60 -11.59
CA ALA A 394 0.47 -33.25 -11.12
C ALA A 394 0.14 -33.22 -9.62
N ARG A 395 -0.65 -34.20 -9.14
CA ARG A 395 -1.00 -34.34 -7.72
C ARG A 395 0.24 -34.57 -6.87
N THR A 396 1.16 -35.44 -7.30
CA THR A 396 2.44 -35.66 -6.60
C THR A 396 3.30 -34.39 -6.56
N ARG A 397 3.34 -33.60 -7.64
CA ARG A 397 4.09 -32.32 -7.66
C ARG A 397 3.48 -31.30 -6.70
N TYR A 398 2.16 -31.14 -6.74
CA TYR A 398 1.46 -30.17 -5.89
C TYR A 398 1.38 -30.58 -4.41
N ALA A 399 1.56 -31.87 -4.09
CA ALA A 399 1.67 -32.33 -2.70
C ALA A 399 2.80 -31.65 -1.91
N CYS A 400 3.79 -31.05 -2.59
CA CYS A 400 4.80 -30.20 -1.95
C CYS A 400 4.19 -29.08 -1.10
N PHE A 401 3.05 -28.53 -1.52
CA PHE A 401 2.40 -27.42 -0.82
C PHE A 401 1.65 -27.88 0.45
N ASP A 402 1.26 -29.15 0.56
CA ASP A 402 0.36 -29.63 1.62
C ASP A 402 0.97 -29.49 3.02
N ARG A 403 2.30 -29.52 3.13
CA ARG A 403 3.04 -29.29 4.39
C ARG A 403 2.92 -27.88 4.96
N PHE A 404 2.35 -26.92 4.22
CA PHE A 404 2.24 -25.51 4.63
C PHE A 404 0.80 -25.07 4.93
N GLY A 405 -0.17 -25.99 4.89
CA GLY A 405 -1.59 -25.65 5.05
C GLY A 405 -2.14 -24.79 3.92
N ASP A 406 -3.30 -24.16 4.13
CA ASP A 406 -4.02 -23.44 3.06
C ASP A 406 -3.58 -21.97 2.87
N SER A 407 -2.74 -21.44 3.75
CA SER A 407 -2.29 -20.04 3.69
C SER A 407 -1.05 -19.85 2.83
N GLY A 408 -1.17 -19.07 1.75
CA GLY A 408 -0.02 -18.63 0.97
C GLY A 408 0.99 -17.80 1.78
N GLN A 409 0.50 -17.02 2.76
CA GLN A 409 1.36 -16.27 3.67
C GLN A 409 2.17 -17.22 4.58
N ALA A 410 1.56 -18.30 5.07
CA ALA A 410 2.28 -19.32 5.84
C ALA A 410 3.37 -20.01 5.00
N TYR A 411 3.08 -20.32 3.74
CA TYR A 411 4.09 -20.83 2.80
C TYR A 411 5.29 -19.87 2.66
N GLY A 412 5.02 -18.58 2.46
CA GLY A 412 6.05 -17.56 2.34
C GLY A 412 6.94 -17.45 3.58
N PHE A 413 6.32 -17.33 4.76
CA PHE A 413 7.03 -17.20 6.03
C PHE A 413 7.94 -18.40 6.30
N MET A 414 7.40 -19.61 6.13
CA MET A 414 8.12 -20.85 6.41
C MET A 414 9.29 -21.06 5.43
N THR A 415 9.11 -20.76 4.15
CA THR A 415 10.19 -20.89 3.15
C THR A 415 11.29 -19.82 3.28
N GLY A 416 11.04 -18.75 4.04
CA GLY A 416 12.07 -17.78 4.44
C GLY A 416 12.98 -18.25 5.57
N LEU A 417 12.59 -19.30 6.32
CA LEU A 417 13.39 -19.85 7.42
C LEU A 417 14.52 -20.75 6.90
N LYS A 418 15.72 -20.64 7.49
CA LYS A 418 16.89 -21.43 7.09
C LYS A 418 16.62 -22.93 7.19
N GLY A 419 16.73 -23.64 6.06
CA GLY A 419 16.60 -25.10 5.98
C GLY A 419 15.25 -25.62 5.48
N ILE A 420 14.27 -24.76 5.19
CA ILE A 420 12.98 -25.15 4.63
C ILE A 420 12.98 -24.88 3.10
N GLY A 421 12.95 -25.93 2.30
CA GLY A 421 12.94 -25.82 0.83
C GLY A 421 11.59 -25.33 0.26
N SER A 422 11.62 -24.64 -0.89
CA SER A 422 10.43 -24.16 -1.61
C SER A 422 9.76 -25.24 -2.46
N CYS A 423 8.63 -24.90 -3.10
CA CYS A 423 7.91 -25.72 -4.08
C CYS A 423 8.06 -25.20 -5.53
N GLN A 424 9.06 -24.35 -5.75
CA GLN A 424 9.29 -23.68 -7.04
C GLN A 424 9.54 -24.69 -8.17
N GLU A 425 10.41 -25.67 -7.94
CA GLU A 425 10.78 -26.67 -8.96
C GLU A 425 9.56 -27.49 -9.40
N GLN A 426 8.71 -27.87 -8.44
CA GLN A 426 7.49 -28.65 -8.69
C GLN A 426 6.47 -27.82 -9.49
N ALA A 427 6.27 -26.56 -9.13
CA ALA A 427 5.38 -25.64 -9.85
C ALA A 427 5.86 -25.40 -11.29
N VAL A 428 7.16 -25.15 -11.49
CA VAL A 428 7.76 -24.96 -12.82
C VAL A 428 7.68 -26.24 -13.65
N ALA A 429 8.02 -27.40 -13.08
CA ALA A 429 7.95 -28.68 -13.78
C ALA A 429 6.53 -29.01 -14.23
N GLN A 430 5.51 -28.67 -13.43
CA GLN A 430 4.12 -28.87 -13.79
C GLN A 430 3.68 -27.97 -14.95
N LEU A 431 4.07 -26.69 -14.93
CA LEU A 431 3.80 -25.77 -16.03
C LEU A 431 4.44 -26.25 -17.34
N LEU A 432 5.72 -26.64 -17.30
CA LEU A 432 6.43 -27.15 -18.49
C LEU A 432 5.78 -28.41 -19.06
N ALA A 433 5.29 -29.31 -18.20
CA ALA A 433 4.58 -30.52 -18.65
C ALA A 433 3.27 -30.18 -19.37
N LEU A 434 2.49 -29.23 -18.84
CA LEU A 434 1.27 -28.76 -19.51
C LEU A 434 1.57 -28.09 -20.84
N GLN A 435 2.57 -27.20 -20.91
CA GLN A 435 2.93 -26.49 -22.14
C GLN A 435 3.34 -27.43 -23.28
N ARG A 436 4.16 -28.46 -22.98
CA ARG A 436 4.53 -29.48 -23.97
C ARG A 436 3.29 -30.17 -24.52
N ARG A 437 2.35 -30.51 -23.65
CA ARG A 437 1.12 -31.18 -24.03
C ARG A 437 0.16 -30.28 -24.82
N THR A 438 0.06 -29.00 -24.46
CA THR A 438 -0.66 -28.02 -25.27
C THR A 438 -0.08 -28.00 -26.68
N ALA A 439 1.26 -27.97 -26.80
CA ALA A 439 1.94 -27.99 -28.09
C ALA A 439 1.65 -29.26 -28.91
N ASP A 440 1.60 -30.43 -28.26
CA ASP A 440 1.30 -31.72 -28.92
C ASP A 440 -0.18 -31.84 -29.33
N THR A 441 -1.09 -31.16 -28.62
CA THR A 441 -2.54 -31.15 -28.88
C THR A 441 -2.98 -30.06 -29.86
N LEU A 442 -2.08 -29.18 -30.33
CA LEU A 442 -2.35 -28.04 -31.24
C LEU A 442 -2.93 -28.43 -32.63
N SER A 443 -3.22 -29.70 -32.90
CA SER A 443 -3.96 -30.11 -34.10
C SER A 443 -5.46 -29.77 -34.05
N TRP A 444 -5.98 -29.27 -32.93
CA TRP A 444 -7.39 -28.90 -32.73
C TRP A 444 -7.53 -27.48 -32.14
N SER A 445 -7.36 -26.46 -32.98
CA SER A 445 -7.64 -25.07 -32.58
C SER A 445 -9.13 -24.73 -32.74
N GLY A 446 -9.81 -24.36 -31.66
CA GLY A 446 -11.20 -23.84 -31.67
C GLY A 446 -12.28 -24.77 -31.12
N SER A 447 -11.92 -25.94 -30.59
CA SER A 447 -12.84 -26.82 -29.85
C SER A 447 -12.95 -26.44 -28.37
N ALA A 448 -13.99 -26.95 -27.70
CA ALA A 448 -14.14 -26.84 -26.24
C ALA A 448 -12.89 -27.33 -25.49
N ASP A 449 -12.19 -28.34 -26.01
CA ASP A 449 -10.96 -28.88 -25.43
C ASP A 449 -9.80 -27.85 -25.45
N GLY A 450 -9.75 -26.97 -26.45
CA GLY A 450 -8.74 -25.93 -26.55
C GLY A 450 -8.90 -24.80 -25.53
N GLU A 451 -10.14 -24.44 -25.17
CA GLU A 451 -10.44 -23.46 -24.12
C GLU A 451 -10.10 -24.02 -22.73
N GLU A 452 -10.43 -25.29 -22.47
CA GLU A 452 -10.11 -25.93 -21.18
C GLU A 452 -8.61 -26.15 -20.99
N LEU A 453 -7.87 -26.50 -22.05
CA LEU A 453 -6.41 -26.57 -21.99
C LEU A 453 -5.77 -25.19 -21.76
N PHE A 454 -6.26 -24.14 -22.43
CA PHE A 454 -5.80 -22.77 -22.16
C PHE A 454 -6.05 -22.37 -20.71
N ASN A 455 -7.24 -22.66 -20.18
CA ASN A 455 -7.59 -22.43 -18.78
C ASN A 455 -6.64 -23.16 -17.83
N ALA A 456 -6.36 -24.45 -18.07
CA ALA A 456 -5.43 -25.23 -17.26
C ALA A 456 -4.01 -24.66 -17.30
N GLU A 457 -3.53 -24.22 -18.47
CA GLU A 457 -2.22 -23.59 -18.59
C GLU A 457 -2.14 -22.26 -17.81
N GLN A 458 -3.16 -21.40 -17.91
CA GLN A 458 -3.19 -20.14 -17.16
C GLN A 458 -3.18 -20.39 -15.65
N ASN A 459 -3.98 -21.35 -15.16
CA ASN A 459 -3.95 -21.73 -13.75
C ASN A 459 -2.56 -22.26 -13.32
N ALA A 460 -1.87 -23.05 -14.15
CA ALA A 460 -0.51 -23.50 -13.83
C ALA A 460 0.50 -22.34 -13.76
N ARG A 461 0.31 -21.29 -14.58
CA ARG A 461 1.12 -20.06 -14.53
C ARG A 461 0.81 -19.23 -13.29
N VAL A 462 -0.45 -19.18 -12.87
CA VAL A 462 -0.84 -18.60 -11.57
C VAL A 462 -0.14 -19.35 -10.46
N VAL A 463 -0.18 -20.69 -10.41
CA VAL A 463 0.53 -21.48 -9.37
C VAL A 463 2.02 -21.14 -9.30
N LYS A 464 2.71 -21.09 -10.45
CA LYS A 464 4.13 -20.74 -10.53
C LYS A 464 4.41 -19.30 -10.08
N SER A 465 3.53 -18.36 -10.40
CA SER A 465 3.71 -16.94 -10.05
C SER A 465 3.33 -16.67 -8.60
N ALA A 466 2.26 -17.27 -8.11
CA ALA A 466 1.80 -17.24 -6.72
C ALA A 466 2.86 -17.82 -5.77
N GLU A 467 3.47 -18.95 -6.13
CA GLU A 467 4.60 -19.51 -5.37
C GLU A 467 5.72 -18.48 -5.18
N ALA A 468 6.17 -17.89 -6.29
CA ALA A 468 7.25 -16.92 -6.25
C ALA A 468 6.84 -15.65 -5.50
N TYR A 469 5.61 -15.17 -5.70
CA TYR A 469 5.04 -14.04 -4.97
C TYR A 469 5.09 -14.26 -3.46
N TYR A 470 4.45 -15.33 -2.96
CA TYR A 470 4.37 -15.59 -1.53
C TYR A 470 5.74 -15.83 -0.90
N ARG A 471 6.65 -16.50 -1.60
CA ARG A 471 8.03 -16.68 -1.12
C ARG A 471 8.79 -15.36 -1.02
N THR A 472 8.60 -14.44 -1.96
CA THR A 472 9.29 -13.13 -1.95
C THR A 472 8.67 -12.12 -0.99
N MET A 473 7.40 -12.29 -0.62
CA MET A 473 6.66 -11.38 0.25
C MET A 473 7.32 -11.11 1.62
N PHE A 474 8.13 -12.05 2.12
CA PHE A 474 8.86 -11.90 3.39
C PHE A 474 10.37 -11.67 3.21
N LEU A 475 10.86 -11.59 1.97
CA LEU A 475 12.29 -11.57 1.65
C LEU A 475 12.76 -10.29 0.92
N ALA A 476 11.87 -9.42 0.42
CA ALA A 476 12.21 -8.08 -0.13
C ALA A 476 10.95 -7.20 -0.42
N GLU A 477 10.99 -5.88 -0.22
CA GLU A 477 9.87 -4.96 -0.59
C GLU A 477 9.61 -4.82 -2.09
N VAL A 478 10.62 -4.68 -2.95
CA VAL A 478 10.40 -4.30 -4.37
C VAL A 478 10.00 -5.50 -5.26
N SER A 479 10.17 -6.74 -4.78
CA SER A 479 10.03 -7.93 -5.63
C SER A 479 8.58 -8.41 -5.81
N SER A 480 7.73 -8.29 -4.80
CA SER A 480 6.39 -8.92 -4.83
C SER A 480 5.41 -8.10 -5.68
N TRP A 481 5.42 -6.76 -5.55
CA TRP A 481 4.62 -5.85 -6.37
C TRP A 481 4.95 -6.01 -7.85
N ASN A 482 6.23 -5.86 -8.21
CA ASN A 482 6.69 -6.00 -9.59
C ASN A 482 6.40 -7.37 -10.19
N LEU A 483 6.43 -8.43 -9.38
CA LEU A 483 6.06 -9.77 -9.82
C LEU A 483 4.56 -9.84 -10.14
N ARG A 484 3.71 -9.23 -9.30
CA ARG A 484 2.27 -9.18 -9.49
C ARG A 484 1.88 -8.45 -10.77
N ASP A 485 2.35 -7.23 -10.97
CA ASP A 485 2.00 -6.46 -12.16
C ASP A 485 2.60 -7.06 -13.45
N ARG A 486 3.81 -7.64 -13.39
CA ARG A 486 4.35 -8.40 -14.53
C ARG A 486 3.50 -9.62 -14.85
N HIS A 487 3.02 -10.35 -13.84
CA HIS A 487 2.11 -11.47 -14.07
C HIS A 487 0.82 -11.02 -14.75
N MET A 488 0.18 -9.94 -14.27
CA MET A 488 -1.04 -9.39 -14.87
C MET A 488 -0.80 -8.98 -16.33
N ALA A 489 0.30 -8.28 -16.61
CA ALA A 489 0.66 -7.88 -17.98
C ALA A 489 0.86 -9.11 -18.88
N ASP A 490 1.61 -10.11 -18.40
CA ASP A 490 1.85 -11.34 -19.15
C ASP A 490 0.57 -12.20 -19.32
N SER A 491 -0.37 -12.14 -18.37
CA SER A 491 -1.70 -12.76 -18.50
C SER A 491 -2.50 -12.13 -19.64
N LEU A 492 -2.46 -10.80 -19.78
CA LEU A 492 -3.10 -10.11 -20.89
C LEU A 492 -2.47 -10.45 -22.25
N GLU A 493 -1.13 -10.52 -22.36
CA GLU A 493 -0.48 -10.95 -23.62
C GLU A 493 -0.92 -12.35 -24.04
N ARG A 494 -0.99 -13.27 -23.09
CA ARG A 494 -1.44 -14.65 -23.35
C ARG A 494 -2.90 -14.70 -23.75
N LEU A 495 -3.73 -13.86 -23.12
CA LEU A 495 -5.14 -13.72 -23.47
C LEU A 495 -5.31 -13.16 -24.88
N VAL A 496 -4.55 -12.12 -25.25
CA VAL A 496 -4.53 -11.57 -26.61
C VAL A 496 -4.17 -12.66 -27.61
N ALA A 497 -3.06 -13.37 -27.41
CA ALA A 497 -2.63 -14.44 -28.32
C ALA A 497 -3.67 -15.58 -28.43
N HIS A 498 -4.42 -15.86 -27.37
CA HIS A 498 -5.51 -16.83 -27.40
C HIS A 498 -6.72 -16.33 -28.19
N LEU A 499 -7.13 -15.08 -27.95
CA LEU A 499 -8.28 -14.46 -28.62
C LEU A 499 -8.01 -14.15 -30.09
N GLU A 500 -6.77 -13.88 -30.49
CA GLU A 500 -6.37 -13.64 -31.90
C GLU A 500 -6.55 -14.88 -32.79
N ARG A 501 -6.78 -16.06 -32.20
CA ARG A 501 -7.20 -17.27 -32.95
C ARG A 501 -8.63 -17.18 -33.47
N ARG A 502 -9.43 -16.23 -32.97
CA ARG A 502 -10.80 -15.97 -33.40
C ARG A 502 -10.81 -14.86 -34.45
N PRO A 503 -11.79 -14.83 -35.36
CA PRO A 503 -11.89 -13.78 -36.37
C PRO A 503 -12.16 -12.41 -35.72
N GLY A 504 -11.41 -11.39 -36.13
CA GLY A 504 -11.63 -9.99 -35.73
C GLY A 504 -10.49 -9.40 -34.88
N PRO A 505 -10.46 -8.07 -34.71
CA PRO A 505 -9.48 -7.43 -33.85
C PRO A 505 -9.76 -7.76 -32.38
N VAL A 506 -8.72 -8.12 -31.63
CA VAL A 506 -8.82 -8.30 -30.18
C VAL A 506 -8.72 -6.93 -29.52
N LYS A 507 -9.78 -6.54 -28.81
CA LYS A 507 -9.83 -5.36 -27.93
C LYS A 507 -10.30 -5.78 -26.54
N ILE A 508 -9.62 -5.30 -25.49
CA ILE A 508 -9.82 -5.75 -24.10
C ILE A 508 -10.03 -4.54 -23.19
N ALA A 509 -11.13 -4.56 -22.43
CA ALA A 509 -11.38 -3.61 -21.35
C ALA A 509 -10.75 -4.18 -20.07
N VAL A 510 -9.94 -3.41 -19.36
CA VAL A 510 -9.22 -3.87 -18.17
C VAL A 510 -9.70 -3.10 -16.96
N TRP A 511 -10.24 -3.78 -15.95
CA TRP A 511 -10.67 -3.17 -14.70
C TRP A 511 -9.71 -3.56 -13.58
N ALA A 512 -9.05 -2.56 -13.01
CA ALA A 512 -8.16 -2.71 -11.87
C ALA A 512 -8.04 -1.35 -11.15
N HIS A 513 -7.40 -1.33 -10.00
CA HIS A 513 -7.17 -0.10 -9.26
C HIS A 513 -6.32 0.92 -10.05
N ASN A 514 -6.50 2.23 -9.79
CA ASN A 514 -5.69 3.31 -10.39
C ASN A 514 -4.18 3.05 -10.23
N SER A 515 -3.76 2.49 -9.09
CA SER A 515 -2.36 2.13 -8.80
C SER A 515 -1.79 1.08 -9.77
N HIS A 516 -2.64 0.23 -10.33
CA HIS A 516 -2.25 -0.74 -11.36
C HIS A 516 -2.33 -0.14 -12.77
N LEU A 517 -3.31 0.71 -13.07
CA LEU A 517 -3.63 1.12 -14.45
C LEU A 517 -3.06 2.46 -14.91
N GLY A 518 -2.61 3.31 -13.99
CA GLY A 518 -1.84 4.51 -14.32
C GLY A 518 -0.43 4.17 -14.83
N ASP A 519 0.34 5.16 -15.26
CA ASP A 519 1.78 4.99 -15.52
C ASP A 519 2.58 5.19 -14.23
N ALA A 520 3.17 4.12 -13.68
CA ALA A 520 3.92 4.19 -12.42
C ALA A 520 5.11 5.16 -12.48
N ARG A 521 5.67 5.46 -13.67
CA ARG A 521 6.78 6.43 -13.81
C ARG A 521 6.36 7.85 -13.42
N ALA A 522 5.07 8.14 -13.49
CA ALA A 522 4.47 9.42 -13.14
C ALA A 522 4.01 9.48 -11.66
N THR A 523 4.36 8.48 -10.84
CA THR A 523 3.94 8.41 -9.44
C THR A 523 5.11 8.06 -8.53
N ALA A 524 4.90 8.17 -7.21
CA ALA A 524 5.87 7.74 -6.21
C ALA A 524 6.27 6.24 -6.34
N MET A 525 5.50 5.42 -7.06
CA MET A 525 5.86 4.03 -7.36
C MET A 525 7.13 3.94 -8.22
N GLY A 526 7.20 4.75 -9.28
CA GLY A 526 8.35 4.77 -10.19
C GLY A 526 9.65 5.16 -9.47
N GLU A 527 9.58 6.10 -8.53
CA GLU A 527 10.72 6.53 -7.70
C GLU A 527 11.27 5.38 -6.83
N ARG A 528 10.39 4.47 -6.37
CA ARG A 528 10.77 3.27 -5.60
C ARG A 528 11.26 2.11 -6.48
N GLY A 529 11.24 2.25 -7.80
CA GLY A 529 11.52 1.18 -8.75
C GLY A 529 10.40 0.15 -8.87
N GLU A 530 9.18 0.52 -8.45
CA GLU A 530 7.97 -0.26 -8.67
C GLU A 530 7.44 0.00 -10.09
N LEU A 531 6.88 -1.04 -10.69
CA LEU A 531 6.24 -1.03 -11.99
C LEU A 531 4.77 -1.34 -11.80
N ASN A 532 3.93 -0.87 -12.71
CA ASN A 532 2.53 -1.25 -12.73
C ASN A 532 2.06 -1.70 -14.12
N LEU A 533 0.88 -2.30 -14.17
CA LEU A 533 0.27 -2.84 -15.38
C LEU A 533 0.12 -1.77 -16.47
N GLY A 534 -0.32 -0.56 -16.13
CA GLY A 534 -0.49 0.56 -17.05
C GLY A 534 0.82 0.95 -17.74
N GLN A 535 1.90 1.12 -16.97
CA GLN A 535 3.24 1.36 -17.52
C GLN A 535 3.67 0.21 -18.45
N LEU A 536 3.57 -1.04 -17.99
CA LEU A 536 4.01 -2.21 -18.76
C LEU A 536 3.26 -2.34 -20.09
N LEU A 537 1.95 -2.08 -20.11
CA LEU A 537 1.17 -2.11 -21.34
C LEU A 537 1.53 -0.94 -22.26
N ARG A 538 1.72 0.28 -21.73
CA ARG A 538 2.15 1.44 -22.53
C ARG A 538 3.52 1.21 -23.16
N GLU A 539 4.47 0.62 -22.43
CA GLU A 539 5.79 0.27 -22.96
C GLU A 539 5.72 -0.78 -24.08
N ARG A 540 4.79 -1.74 -23.98
CA ARG A 540 4.64 -2.84 -24.96
C ARG A 540 3.81 -2.46 -26.19
N HIS A 541 2.75 -1.68 -26.01
CA HIS A 541 1.71 -1.44 -27.02
C HIS A 541 1.56 0.05 -27.42
N GLY A 542 2.26 0.96 -26.75
CA GLY A 542 2.25 2.39 -27.06
C GLY A 542 0.84 2.97 -27.11
N ARG A 543 0.50 3.59 -28.25
CA ARG A 543 -0.79 4.27 -28.48
C ARG A 543 -2.00 3.35 -28.56
N ALA A 544 -1.81 2.02 -28.55
CA ALA A 544 -2.91 1.07 -28.49
C ALA A 544 -3.45 0.87 -27.07
N VAL A 545 -2.99 1.66 -26.10
CA VAL A 545 -3.44 1.66 -24.70
C VAL A 545 -3.98 3.05 -24.38
N VAL A 546 -5.18 3.10 -23.81
CA VAL A 546 -5.76 4.32 -23.24
C VAL A 546 -6.12 4.03 -21.79
N SER A 547 -5.60 4.82 -20.85
CA SER A 547 -5.86 4.67 -19.42
C SER A 547 -6.76 5.79 -18.88
N VAL A 548 -7.76 5.39 -18.10
CA VAL A 548 -8.76 6.27 -17.51
C VAL A 548 -8.71 6.10 -16.00
N GLY A 549 -8.33 7.15 -15.29
CA GLY A 549 -8.34 7.16 -13.83
C GLY A 549 -9.67 7.65 -13.29
N PHE A 550 -10.01 7.25 -12.07
CA PHE A 550 -11.20 7.71 -11.37
C PHE A 550 -10.80 8.40 -10.08
N THR A 551 -11.55 9.42 -9.64
CA THR A 551 -11.24 10.16 -8.40
C THR A 551 -12.51 10.54 -7.66
N THR A 552 -12.41 10.74 -6.33
CA THR A 552 -13.52 11.19 -5.49
C THR A 552 -13.08 12.11 -4.36
N TYR A 553 -13.84 13.17 -4.12
CA TYR A 553 -13.55 14.12 -3.05
C TYR A 553 -14.00 13.60 -1.69
N ALA A 554 -15.22 13.09 -1.57
CA ALA A 554 -15.78 12.57 -0.32
C ALA A 554 -16.87 11.51 -0.56
N GLY A 555 -17.45 11.00 0.54
CA GLY A 555 -18.63 10.14 0.49
C GLY A 555 -18.51 8.92 1.38
N THR A 556 -18.88 7.75 0.86
CA THR A 556 -18.74 6.47 1.56
C THR A 556 -18.10 5.40 0.68
N VAL A 557 -17.45 4.43 1.31
CA VAL A 557 -16.76 3.31 0.67
C VAL A 557 -17.01 2.02 1.44
N THR A 558 -17.17 0.91 0.74
CA THR A 558 -17.11 -0.42 1.37
C THR A 558 -15.67 -0.86 1.49
N ALA A 559 -15.15 -0.91 2.71
CA ALA A 559 -13.78 -1.29 3.01
C ALA A 559 -13.70 -1.98 4.37
N ALA A 560 -12.63 -2.72 4.62
CA ALA A 560 -12.36 -3.27 5.94
C ALA A 560 -11.44 -2.33 6.75
N SER A 561 -11.46 -2.46 8.07
CA SER A 561 -10.48 -1.82 8.95
C SER A 561 -9.11 -2.51 8.93
N ASP A 562 -9.07 -3.81 8.62
CA ASP A 562 -7.85 -4.63 8.59
C ASP A 562 -7.96 -5.77 7.58
N TRP A 563 -6.83 -6.41 7.27
CA TRP A 563 -6.80 -7.63 6.45
C TRP A 563 -7.66 -8.72 7.07
N ASP A 564 -8.41 -9.42 6.21
CA ASP A 564 -9.34 -10.51 6.58
C ASP A 564 -10.48 -10.09 7.55
N GLN A 565 -10.69 -8.79 7.78
CA GLN A 565 -11.85 -8.31 8.54
C GLN A 565 -13.11 -8.19 7.68
N PRO A 566 -14.31 -8.13 8.30
CA PRO A 566 -15.57 -7.94 7.59
C PRO A 566 -15.62 -6.64 6.76
N ALA A 567 -16.52 -6.62 5.78
CA ALA A 567 -16.81 -5.42 5.02
C ALA A 567 -17.57 -4.41 5.89
N GLU A 568 -17.12 -3.16 5.89
CA GLU A 568 -17.78 -2.06 6.60
C GLU A 568 -18.16 -0.96 5.61
N ARG A 569 -19.26 -0.25 5.89
CA ARG A 569 -19.61 0.99 5.17
C ARG A 569 -18.96 2.16 5.89
N LYS A 570 -17.83 2.65 5.35
CA LYS A 570 -16.99 3.69 5.96
C LYS A 570 -17.17 5.04 5.27
N ARG A 571 -16.98 6.14 6.00
CA ARG A 571 -17.05 7.51 5.49
C ARG A 571 -15.69 7.92 4.96
N VAL A 572 -15.63 8.27 3.68
CA VAL A 572 -14.44 8.87 3.06
C VAL A 572 -14.33 10.32 3.52
N ARG A 573 -13.21 10.69 4.13
CA ARG A 573 -12.95 12.08 4.55
C ARG A 573 -12.93 13.01 3.34
N PRO A 574 -13.31 14.29 3.47
CA PRO A 574 -13.05 15.28 2.43
C PRO A 574 -11.58 15.24 1.99
N ALA A 575 -11.33 15.36 0.69
CA ALA A 575 -9.97 15.27 0.20
C ALA A 575 -9.11 16.42 0.71
N ARG A 576 -7.81 16.17 0.81
CA ARG A 576 -6.89 17.15 1.37
C ARG A 576 -6.73 18.37 0.45
N PRO A 577 -6.54 19.59 0.98
CA PRO A 577 -6.42 20.79 0.15
C PRO A 577 -5.29 20.76 -0.89
N ASP A 578 -4.23 19.98 -0.66
CA ASP A 578 -3.07 19.80 -1.54
C ASP A 578 -3.24 18.69 -2.59
N SER A 579 -4.43 18.09 -2.69
CA SER A 579 -4.73 16.97 -3.59
C SER A 579 -5.37 17.38 -4.92
N TYR A 580 -5.31 16.50 -5.93
CA TYR A 580 -6.07 16.68 -7.17
C TYR A 580 -7.58 16.67 -6.93
N GLU A 581 -8.04 15.84 -6.01
CA GLU A 581 -9.46 15.71 -5.66
C GLU A 581 -10.03 17.01 -5.08
N ALA A 582 -9.27 17.72 -4.24
CA ALA A 582 -9.71 19.03 -3.73
C ALA A 582 -9.71 20.11 -4.83
N LEU A 583 -8.77 20.06 -5.77
CA LEU A 583 -8.77 20.94 -6.95
C LEU A 583 -10.00 20.68 -7.83
N PHE A 584 -10.38 19.41 -8.00
CA PHE A 584 -11.57 19.01 -8.76
C PHE A 584 -12.86 19.39 -8.06
N HIS A 585 -12.95 19.22 -6.74
CA HIS A 585 -14.06 19.71 -5.92
C HIS A 585 -14.29 21.23 -6.11
N ALA A 586 -13.20 22.01 -6.11
CA ALA A 586 -13.25 23.46 -6.30
C ALA A 586 -13.79 23.90 -7.68
N LEU A 587 -13.88 22.99 -8.66
CA LEU A 587 -14.55 23.27 -9.94
C LEU A 587 -16.06 23.41 -9.77
N GLY A 588 -16.66 22.91 -8.70
CA GLY A 588 -18.11 22.98 -8.47
C GLY A 588 -18.93 22.20 -9.52
N ILE A 589 -18.32 21.21 -10.17
CA ILE A 589 -18.99 20.28 -11.07
C ILE A 589 -19.03 18.92 -10.35
N GLY A 590 -20.23 18.46 -9.97
CA GLY A 590 -20.37 17.27 -9.12
C GLY A 590 -19.88 15.96 -9.75
N ARG A 591 -19.90 15.86 -11.08
CA ARG A 591 -19.34 14.72 -11.83
C ARG A 591 -18.95 15.13 -13.23
N PHE A 592 -17.76 14.74 -13.68
CA PHE A 592 -17.25 15.13 -14.99
C PHE A 592 -16.19 14.16 -15.53
N LEU A 593 -16.04 14.18 -16.85
CA LEU A 593 -14.90 13.63 -17.58
C LEU A 593 -13.92 14.76 -17.88
N LEU A 594 -12.63 14.53 -17.65
CA LEU A 594 -11.56 15.45 -18.00
C LEU A 594 -10.51 14.74 -18.86
N PRO A 595 -10.49 14.98 -20.18
CA PRO A 595 -9.43 14.47 -21.04
C PRO A 595 -8.09 15.17 -20.70
N LEU A 596 -7.03 14.39 -20.52
CA LEU A 596 -5.70 14.88 -20.13
C LEU A 596 -4.71 14.95 -21.29
N THR A 597 -5.02 14.32 -22.42
CA THR A 597 -4.20 14.31 -23.65
C THR A 597 -4.39 15.54 -24.54
N LEU A 598 -5.07 16.57 -24.03
CA LEU A 598 -5.27 17.83 -24.73
C LEU A 598 -4.13 18.76 -24.35
N GLY A 599 -3.15 18.93 -25.25
CA GLY A 599 -1.99 19.85 -25.14
C GLY A 599 -2.32 21.34 -24.96
N GLY A 600 -3.47 21.66 -24.38
CA GLY A 600 -3.91 22.97 -23.94
C GLY A 600 -3.59 23.23 -22.47
N GLU A 601 -4.11 24.34 -21.97
CA GLU A 601 -3.73 24.90 -20.67
C GLU A 601 -4.13 24.03 -19.47
N ALA A 602 -5.18 23.20 -19.59
CA ALA A 602 -5.62 22.31 -18.52
C ALA A 602 -4.59 21.23 -18.19
N GLU A 603 -3.96 20.64 -19.22
CA GLU A 603 -2.86 19.68 -19.04
C GLU A 603 -1.69 20.33 -18.31
N GLN A 604 -1.28 21.54 -18.74
CA GLN A 604 -0.16 22.26 -18.12
C GLN A 604 -0.39 22.58 -16.64
N ILE A 605 -1.61 22.94 -16.27
CA ILE A 605 -2.00 23.15 -14.87
C ILE A 605 -1.83 21.86 -14.07
N LEU A 606 -2.31 20.74 -14.62
CA LEU A 606 -2.33 19.44 -13.95
C LEU A 606 -0.98 18.72 -13.95
N ARG A 607 0.02 19.22 -14.69
CA ARG A 607 1.42 18.76 -14.59
C ARG A 607 2.09 19.15 -13.29
N THR A 608 1.48 20.02 -12.49
CA THR A 608 2.01 20.35 -11.17
C THR A 608 1.80 19.16 -10.25
N ASP A 609 2.89 18.59 -9.72
CA ASP A 609 2.84 17.48 -8.77
C ASP A 609 1.88 17.78 -7.60
N ARG A 610 0.98 16.84 -7.35
CA ARG A 610 0.04 16.81 -6.22
C ARG A 610 -0.07 15.41 -5.70
N ILE A 611 -0.69 15.28 -4.54
CA ILE A 611 -1.09 13.98 -4.03
C ILE A 611 -2.41 13.54 -4.70
N GLU A 612 -2.50 12.25 -5.00
CA GLU A 612 -3.69 11.56 -5.48
C GLU A 612 -4.14 10.56 -4.41
N ARG A 613 -5.45 10.43 -4.20
CA ARG A 613 -6.02 9.46 -3.26
C ARG A 613 -6.16 8.07 -3.89
N ALA A 614 -5.72 7.06 -3.15
CA ALA A 614 -5.81 5.64 -3.50
C ALA A 614 -6.26 4.83 -2.28
N ILE A 615 -7.53 4.38 -2.27
CA ILE A 615 -8.10 3.57 -1.20
C ILE A 615 -8.20 2.12 -1.66
N GLY A 616 -7.36 1.24 -1.11
CA GLY A 616 -7.46 -0.19 -1.39
C GLY A 616 -8.69 -0.85 -0.75
N VAL A 617 -8.54 -2.12 -0.42
CA VAL A 617 -9.58 -2.92 0.25
C VAL A 617 -9.67 -2.63 1.76
N ILE A 618 -8.67 -1.93 2.28
CA ILE A 618 -8.61 -1.41 3.65
C ILE A 618 -8.68 0.10 3.57
N TYR A 619 -9.48 0.72 4.43
CA TYR A 619 -9.52 2.16 4.58
C TYR A 619 -9.35 2.55 6.05
N ARG A 620 -8.32 3.35 6.33
CA ARG A 620 -8.00 3.88 7.67
C ARG A 620 -8.00 5.41 7.64
N PRO A 621 -9.10 6.05 8.05
CA PRO A 621 -9.21 7.51 8.05
C PRO A 621 -8.11 8.19 8.88
N ASP A 622 -7.70 7.59 10.00
CA ASP A 622 -6.74 8.17 10.94
C ASP A 622 -5.31 8.27 10.40
N THR A 623 -4.98 7.47 9.40
CA THR A 623 -3.67 7.44 8.74
C THR A 623 -3.77 7.77 7.25
N GLU A 624 -4.85 8.43 6.82
CA GLU A 624 -5.20 8.54 5.39
C GLU A 624 -4.08 9.17 4.55
N LEU A 625 -3.42 10.22 5.04
CA LEU A 625 -2.28 10.82 4.34
C LEU A 625 -1.15 9.81 4.09
N GLN A 626 -0.83 8.98 5.08
CA GLN A 626 0.29 8.04 5.00
C GLN A 626 -0.07 6.76 4.22
N SER A 627 -1.32 6.31 4.30
CA SER A 627 -1.73 5.00 3.75
C SER A 627 -2.51 5.09 2.44
N HIS A 628 -3.07 6.26 2.11
CA HIS A 628 -4.01 6.41 1.00
C HIS A 628 -3.73 7.61 0.10
N TYR A 629 -2.61 8.32 0.28
CA TYR A 629 -2.17 9.35 -0.65
C TYR A 629 -0.76 9.05 -1.15
N ALA A 630 -0.53 9.31 -2.43
CA ALA A 630 0.79 9.23 -3.05
C ALA A 630 0.97 10.41 -4.00
N ARG A 631 2.22 10.87 -4.19
CA ARG A 631 2.51 11.89 -5.20
C ARG A 631 2.29 11.32 -6.60
N ALA A 632 1.70 12.13 -7.47
CA ALA A 632 1.49 11.81 -8.87
C ALA A 632 1.50 13.06 -9.77
N CYS A 633 1.85 12.85 -11.03
CA CYS A 633 1.63 13.78 -12.14
C CYS A 633 0.50 13.22 -13.03
N LEU A 634 -0.70 13.77 -12.86
CA LEU A 634 -1.93 13.16 -13.39
C LEU A 634 -1.95 13.01 -14.92
N PRO A 635 -1.52 14.01 -15.72
CA PRO A 635 -1.49 13.89 -17.18
C PRO A 635 -0.44 12.92 -17.72
N GLU A 636 0.58 12.58 -16.94
CA GLU A 636 1.54 11.55 -17.31
C GLU A 636 1.06 10.16 -16.91
N GLN A 637 0.26 10.08 -15.84
CA GLN A 637 -0.32 8.85 -15.33
C GLN A 637 -1.50 8.35 -16.18
N PHE A 638 -2.42 9.22 -16.59
CA PHE A 638 -3.68 8.86 -17.26
C PHE A 638 -3.96 9.68 -18.52
N ASP A 639 -4.71 9.11 -19.46
CA ASP A 639 -5.16 9.80 -20.66
C ASP A 639 -6.46 10.61 -20.42
N ALA A 640 -7.27 10.19 -19.44
CA ALA A 640 -8.46 10.91 -18.98
C ALA A 640 -8.77 10.60 -17.51
N ILE A 641 -9.52 11.48 -16.87
CA ILE A 641 -10.02 11.32 -15.50
C ILE A 641 -11.53 11.42 -15.45
N LEU A 642 -12.15 10.52 -14.71
CA LEU A 642 -13.53 10.62 -14.29
C LEU A 642 -13.56 11.02 -12.81
N HIS A 643 -14.18 12.16 -12.51
CA HIS A 643 -14.31 12.66 -11.14
C HIS A 643 -15.76 12.58 -10.68
N PHE A 644 -15.97 12.16 -9.44
CA PHE A 644 -17.25 12.14 -8.74
C PHE A 644 -17.06 12.76 -7.37
N ASP A 645 -17.66 13.93 -7.16
CA ASP A 645 -17.39 14.74 -5.97
C ASP A 645 -17.87 14.05 -4.67
N GLU A 646 -19.07 13.47 -4.73
CA GLU A 646 -19.62 12.62 -3.67
C GLU A 646 -19.93 11.22 -4.19
N THR A 647 -19.48 10.21 -3.44
CA THR A 647 -19.62 8.79 -3.81
C THR A 647 -20.25 7.95 -2.70
N ARG A 648 -20.73 6.76 -3.06
CA ARG A 648 -21.40 5.82 -2.15
C ARG A 648 -20.67 4.50 -2.07
N ALA A 649 -20.80 3.85 -0.92
CA ALA A 649 -20.28 2.51 -0.72
C ALA A 649 -21.00 1.50 -1.63
N VAL A 650 -20.24 0.64 -2.31
CA VAL A 650 -20.79 -0.44 -3.13
C VAL A 650 -21.46 -1.49 -2.24
N THR A 651 -22.64 -1.98 -2.61
CA THR A 651 -23.39 -2.92 -1.76
C THR A 651 -22.84 -4.35 -1.94
N PRO A 652 -22.24 -4.97 -0.90
CA PRO A 652 -21.79 -6.35 -0.97
C PRO A 652 -22.99 -7.32 -1.08
N LEU A 653 -22.79 -8.50 -1.67
CA LEU A 653 -23.82 -9.54 -1.66
C LEU A 653 -23.99 -10.14 -0.25
N GLU A 654 -22.89 -10.29 0.49
CA GLU A 654 -22.89 -10.68 1.90
C GLU A 654 -22.96 -9.45 2.83
N ARG A 655 -24.15 -8.87 3.00
CA ARG A 655 -24.35 -7.77 3.97
C ARG A 655 -24.20 -8.29 5.40
N THR A 656 -23.37 -7.61 6.18
CA THR A 656 -23.20 -7.85 7.62
C THR A 656 -23.96 -6.79 8.42
N ALA A 657 -24.30 -7.10 9.68
CA ALA A 657 -24.90 -6.11 10.57
C ALA A 657 -24.01 -4.86 10.76
N GLU A 658 -22.69 -5.05 10.73
CA GLU A 658 -21.70 -3.97 10.78
C GLU A 658 -21.77 -3.07 9.53
N TRP A 659 -21.91 -3.66 8.34
CA TRP A 659 -22.08 -2.90 7.11
C TRP A 659 -23.41 -2.11 7.09
N ASP A 660 -24.49 -2.73 7.57
CA ASP A 660 -25.81 -2.10 7.64
C ASP A 660 -25.85 -0.91 8.61
N ALA A 661 -25.24 -1.08 9.78
CA ALA A 661 -25.03 0.01 10.73
C ALA A 661 -24.21 1.14 10.09
N GLY A 662 -23.11 0.76 9.42
CA GLY A 662 -22.13 1.70 8.89
C GLY A 662 -21.41 2.47 9.99
N GLU A 663 -20.49 3.34 9.58
CA GLU A 663 -19.75 4.19 10.52
C GLU A 663 -20.68 5.19 11.21
N VAL A 664 -20.66 5.20 12.55
CA VAL A 664 -21.43 6.13 13.38
C VAL A 664 -20.86 7.54 13.18
N PRO A 665 -21.67 8.57 12.84
CA PRO A 665 -21.16 9.93 12.70
C PRO A 665 -20.47 10.42 13.98
N GLU A 666 -19.31 11.07 13.86
CA GLU A 666 -18.57 11.72 14.97
C GLU A 666 -19.30 12.96 15.55
N THR A 667 -20.63 12.99 15.51
CA THR A 667 -21.45 14.03 16.15
C THR A 667 -22.59 13.42 16.94
N PHE A 668 -22.26 12.95 18.14
CA PHE A 668 -23.10 13.24 19.30
C PHE A 668 -22.19 13.85 20.36
N PRO A 669 -22.31 15.17 20.66
CA PRO A 669 -21.82 15.66 21.93
C PRO A 669 -22.72 15.01 22.98
N VAL A 670 -22.24 13.98 23.66
CA VAL A 670 -22.83 13.58 24.94
C VAL A 670 -22.44 14.67 25.95
N GLY A 671 -23.18 15.77 25.89
CA GLY A 671 -23.21 16.79 26.94
C GLY A 671 -24.38 16.50 27.87
N LEU A 672 -24.07 16.16 29.12
CA LEU A 672 -24.44 16.92 30.33
C LEU A 672 -23.70 16.35 31.54
#